data_AF-A0A2E6ER72-F1
#
_entry.id   AF-A0A2E6ER72-F1
#
_cell.length_a   1.000
_cell.length_b   1.000
_cell.length_c   1.000
_cell.angle_alpha   90.00
_cell.angle_beta   90.00
_cell.angle_gamma   90.00
#
_symmetry.space_group_name_H-M   'P 1'
#
loop_
_entity.id
_entity.type
_entity.pdbx_description
1 polymer ?
#
loop_
_entity_poly.entity_id
_entity_poly.type
_entity_poly.pdbx_seq_one_letter_code
_entity_poly.pdbx_strand_id
1 'polypeptide(L)'
;MSGVADIAGTYILRVLLYSETDAVLGNDYSLDIRVSSTTPGDDDDSAAGDDDDSAPGDDDDSTPSGGDADGDGVNDADDNCPTIANPSQADADVDQLGDACDACPNSATGDSDGDGVCDDQDNCPSTANPNQDDSDGDGTGDACQTAPGSCSPATTLSCANNSYSGNNGGPGSTNLISDWSGGACGSTFTLDGPEYVHQFTATDAGVHQVTLAENTGYLDLLVLDASSGGCNANACIAYGLGVQLSDASTSFNATAGTTYLIVVDGFLGTTADFDLTITPPDADGDGAGDSCDVCNGNDSSGDSDADGFCDNNDNCPNDANSNQLDSDGDGLGDACDAPAPCIADSYEDNDTLANATTLTQGSFGGLSSCPSDDDWYTVSLQAGDTIEADITFLHSEGDLDLRLYDSAGTLLDISASLTNNESVGPQTVTSAGSYYIEVELNTDAGSTLGNSYALDLSVTAAPCVADSYEPNNTKSTAAAITTGFTSGLNSCLSDQDWFSIELWAGDTIEVDANFAPADGDIDLYLYNESSSTAVATSVSFSSTESVSYTAPEDGTYYVNTRLYQDLGSVPGNPYTLETTITAGDDALEDNDSDSAALEIPGYRVDGLRVFTNDEDWYAVELGVGDTLAVNLDFSHAEGDIDLNLYGPGTGGSGSLLDYSWTSDDNENIPTYTATQAGLHYIQVELYLDDGSQAGNRYQMETVVARQASNWSSDDFFEPNDSQASAAAVDETYYWGLTASSSSDAEDWYAIELDAGDTINVDLLFQDNNVDLDLEFHSSTSILASSYSSTNNESISETVTSSGTYYILVEVWLLASGDTDYELDVQIQ
;
A
#
# COMPACT_ATOMS: atom_id res chain seq x y z
N MET A 1 16.89 -4.35 -1.19
CA MET A 1 17.10 -5.19 0.02
C MET A 1 18.59 -5.33 0.26
N SER A 2 19.12 -4.90 1.41
CA SER A 2 20.47 -5.23 1.85
C SER A 2 20.39 -6.28 2.98
N GLY A 3 21.25 -7.28 2.92
CA GLY A 3 21.33 -8.34 3.92
C GLY A 3 22.79 -8.77 4.09
N VAL A 4 23.26 -8.83 5.34
CA VAL A 4 24.61 -9.26 5.69
C VAL A 4 24.56 -10.75 6.06
N ALA A 5 25.47 -11.53 5.48
CA ALA A 5 25.57 -12.97 5.69
C ALA A 5 26.81 -13.29 6.54
N ASP A 6 26.61 -13.68 7.80
CA ASP A 6 27.71 -13.96 8.75
C ASP A 6 28.33 -15.37 8.64
N ILE A 7 27.94 -16.19 7.65
CA ILE A 7 28.46 -17.55 7.46
C ILE A 7 28.60 -17.92 5.98
N ALA A 8 29.67 -18.65 5.61
CA ALA A 8 29.86 -19.11 4.24
C ALA A 8 28.84 -20.20 3.86
N GLY A 9 28.07 -19.99 2.80
CA GLY A 9 27.05 -20.94 2.32
C GLY A 9 26.47 -20.58 0.96
N THR A 10 25.67 -21.48 0.38
CA THR A 10 24.89 -21.21 -0.84
C THR A 10 23.56 -20.56 -0.47
N TYR A 11 23.34 -19.33 -0.94
CA TYR A 11 22.08 -18.60 -0.76
C TYR A 11 21.22 -18.73 -2.02
N ILE A 12 19.93 -18.99 -1.85
CA ILE A 12 18.96 -19.05 -2.95
C ILE A 12 18.00 -17.89 -2.78
N LEU A 13 18.06 -16.91 -3.69
CA LEU A 13 16.99 -15.91 -3.81
C LEU A 13 15.84 -16.48 -4.62
N ARG A 14 14.62 -16.36 -4.09
CA ARG A 14 13.37 -16.60 -4.84
C ARG A 14 12.68 -15.27 -5.04
N VAL A 15 12.49 -14.90 -6.31
CA VAL A 15 11.64 -13.77 -6.70
C VAL A 15 10.26 -14.33 -7.03
N LEU A 16 9.22 -13.86 -6.34
CA LEU A 16 7.83 -14.21 -6.59
C LEU A 16 7.16 -12.99 -7.23
N LEU A 17 6.70 -13.14 -8.46
CA LEU A 17 5.89 -12.12 -9.14
C LEU A 17 4.42 -12.46 -8.88
N TYR A 18 3.68 -11.55 -8.25
CA TYR A 18 2.23 -11.67 -8.06
C TYR A 18 1.51 -10.81 -9.10
N SER A 19 0.45 -11.37 -9.69
CA SER A 19 -0.49 -10.65 -10.55
C SER A 19 -1.88 -10.87 -9.99
N GLU A 20 -2.59 -9.80 -9.63
CA GLU A 20 -3.97 -9.89 -9.10
C GLU A 20 -5.03 -9.88 -10.20
N THR A 21 -4.63 -9.70 -11.46
CA THR A 21 -5.52 -9.82 -12.62
C THR A 21 -4.89 -10.71 -13.70
N ASP A 22 -5.71 -11.57 -14.30
CA ASP A 22 -5.33 -12.61 -15.27
C ASP A 22 -4.94 -12.05 -16.67
N ALA A 23 -4.23 -10.91 -16.74
CA ALA A 23 -3.84 -10.33 -18.03
C ALA A 23 -2.66 -9.34 -17.95
N VAL A 24 -1.41 -9.80 -18.06
CA VAL A 24 -0.37 -9.07 -18.82
C VAL A 24 0.61 -10.07 -19.46
N LEU A 25 0.70 -10.04 -20.79
CA LEU A 25 1.80 -10.59 -21.58
C LEU A 25 2.84 -9.48 -21.82
N GLY A 26 4.07 -9.69 -21.34
CA GLY A 26 5.27 -9.13 -21.98
C GLY A 26 5.92 -7.89 -21.36
N ASN A 27 6.37 -7.95 -20.11
CA ASN A 27 7.39 -7.02 -19.60
C ASN A 27 8.71 -7.76 -19.40
N ASP A 28 9.81 -7.19 -19.91
CA ASP A 28 11.18 -7.65 -19.64
C ASP A 28 11.66 -6.97 -18.34
N TYR A 29 12.04 -7.77 -17.34
CA TYR A 29 12.61 -7.29 -16.08
C TYR A 29 14.12 -7.56 -16.04
N SER A 30 14.90 -6.59 -15.56
CA SER A 30 16.33 -6.76 -15.29
C SER A 30 16.60 -6.62 -13.79
N LEU A 31 17.35 -7.58 -13.22
CA LEU A 31 17.71 -7.61 -11.81
C LEU A 31 19.24 -7.54 -11.70
N ASP A 32 19.77 -6.44 -11.17
CA ASP A 32 21.20 -6.29 -10.86
C ASP A 32 21.46 -6.73 -9.41
N ILE A 33 22.40 -7.67 -9.21
CA ILE A 33 22.77 -8.19 -7.89
C ILE A 33 24.27 -7.95 -7.67
N ARG A 34 24.61 -7.08 -6.72
CA ARG A 34 26.00 -6.80 -6.35
C ARG A 34 26.37 -7.53 -5.07
N VAL A 35 27.43 -8.35 -5.14
CA VAL A 35 28.01 -9.08 -4.01
C VAL A 35 29.44 -8.58 -3.84
N SER A 36 29.75 -7.96 -2.71
CA SER A 36 31.13 -7.59 -2.35
C SER A 36 31.68 -8.58 -1.32
N SER A 37 32.88 -9.09 -1.57
CA SER A 37 33.63 -9.94 -0.64
C SER A 37 34.97 -9.28 -0.29
N THR A 38 35.27 -9.10 0.98
CA THR A 38 36.61 -8.74 1.44
C THR A 38 37.42 -10.02 1.64
N THR A 39 38.44 -10.25 0.82
CA THR A 39 39.43 -11.32 1.03
C THR A 39 40.66 -10.76 1.74
N PRO A 40 41.06 -11.31 2.90
CA PRO A 40 42.38 -11.10 3.47
C PRO A 40 43.37 -12.14 2.93
N GLY A 41 44.55 -11.71 2.50
CA GLY A 41 45.69 -12.58 2.28
C GLY A 41 46.80 -11.95 1.45
N ASP A 42 47.90 -11.57 2.10
CA ASP A 42 49.12 -12.36 1.95
C ASP A 42 49.98 -12.27 3.23
N ASP A 43 50.20 -13.43 3.84
CA ASP A 43 51.14 -13.68 4.93
C ASP A 43 52.55 -13.81 4.34
N ASP A 44 53.56 -13.18 4.95
CA ASP A 44 54.86 -13.84 5.09
C ASP A 44 55.50 -13.61 6.47
N ASP A 45 55.53 -14.71 7.19
CA ASP A 45 56.45 -15.16 8.23
C ASP A 45 56.71 -14.41 9.56
N SER A 46 56.04 -14.98 10.57
CA SER A 46 56.60 -15.52 11.84
C SER A 46 57.22 -14.63 12.94
N ALA A 47 56.43 -14.57 14.02
CA ALA A 47 56.76 -15.00 15.40
C ALA A 47 57.24 -13.96 16.44
N ALA A 48 56.63 -14.13 17.63
CA ALA A 48 56.88 -13.51 18.94
C ALA A 48 56.47 -12.03 19.02
N GLY A 49 55.68 -11.57 19.99
CA GLY A 49 55.27 -12.04 21.31
C GLY A 49 54.72 -10.77 21.99
N ASP A 50 53.50 -10.85 22.53
CA ASP A 50 53.23 -10.62 23.96
C ASP A 50 53.37 -9.15 24.41
N ASP A 51 52.24 -8.65 24.93
CA ASP A 51 52.12 -7.65 26.00
C ASP A 51 52.40 -6.18 25.62
N ASP A 52 51.60 -5.19 25.98
CA ASP A 52 50.89 -4.97 27.23
C ASP A 52 49.81 -3.87 27.05
N ASP A 53 48.70 -4.07 27.75
CA ASP A 53 47.66 -3.08 28.03
C ASP A 53 48.27 -1.80 28.63
N SER A 54 47.67 -0.64 28.33
CA SER A 54 47.23 0.38 29.33
C SER A 54 46.90 1.72 28.66
N ALA A 55 45.61 2.03 28.56
CA ALA A 55 45.09 3.40 28.42
C ALA A 55 45.29 4.21 29.74
N PRO A 56 44.79 5.45 29.93
CA PRO A 56 44.25 6.49 29.02
C PRO A 56 44.72 7.95 29.38
N GLY A 57 44.27 8.93 28.59
CA GLY A 57 44.30 10.39 28.88
C GLY A 57 45.30 11.12 27.97
N ASP A 58 45.00 12.24 27.33
CA ASP A 58 44.05 13.32 27.63
C ASP A 58 44.02 14.24 26.37
N ASP A 59 43.00 15.08 26.25
CA ASP A 59 43.03 16.40 25.57
C ASP A 59 42.65 16.56 24.08
N ASP A 60 41.47 17.16 23.96
CA ASP A 60 40.82 17.98 22.93
C ASP A 60 41.71 18.93 22.08
N ASP A 61 41.24 19.15 20.83
CA ASP A 61 41.37 20.35 19.97
C ASP A 61 42.42 20.43 18.80
N SER A 62 41.87 20.34 17.58
CA SER A 62 42.24 20.89 16.25
C SER A 62 43.69 20.93 15.69
N THR A 63 43.90 20.25 14.54
CA THR A 63 44.48 20.75 13.26
C THR A 63 44.70 19.59 12.25
N PRO A 64 44.56 19.79 10.92
CA PRO A 64 44.90 18.78 9.94
C PRO A 64 46.42 18.72 9.77
N SER A 65 47.05 17.64 10.22
CA SER A 65 48.47 17.37 9.98
C SER A 65 48.69 17.11 8.49
N GLY A 66 49.10 18.12 7.73
CA GLY A 66 49.93 17.89 6.55
C GLY A 66 51.24 17.27 7.03
N GLY A 67 51.59 16.11 6.49
CA GLY A 67 52.83 15.41 6.83
C GLY A 67 54.07 16.23 6.44
N ASP A 68 55.19 15.88 7.06
CA ASP A 68 56.56 16.27 6.66
C ASP A 68 57.32 14.94 6.56
N ALA A 69 57.35 14.38 5.36
CA ALA A 69 57.74 13.00 5.10
C ALA A 69 59.26 12.78 5.19
N ASP A 70 60.07 13.80 4.95
CA ASP A 70 61.53 13.71 5.00
C ASP A 70 62.18 14.43 6.20
N GLY A 71 61.37 15.15 6.99
CA GLY A 71 61.72 15.72 8.29
C GLY A 71 62.57 16.98 8.20
N ASP A 72 62.46 17.74 7.11
CA ASP A 72 63.27 18.92 6.84
C ASP A 72 62.69 20.22 7.42
N GLY A 73 61.42 20.16 7.87
CA GLY A 73 60.68 21.26 8.49
C GLY A 73 59.73 22.02 7.55
N VAL A 74 59.57 21.57 6.30
CA VAL A 74 58.53 22.00 5.35
C VAL A 74 57.49 20.87 5.25
N ASN A 75 56.19 21.20 5.15
CA ASN A 75 55.15 20.18 4.97
C ASN A 75 55.09 19.71 3.52
N ASP A 76 54.72 18.46 3.30
CA ASP A 76 54.66 17.79 2.00
C ASP A 76 53.86 18.58 0.93
N ALA A 77 52.90 19.42 1.34
CA ALA A 77 52.09 20.21 0.41
C ALA A 77 52.78 21.49 -0.08
N ASP A 78 53.77 22.00 0.66
CA ASP A 78 54.54 23.20 0.33
C ASP A 78 56.03 22.89 0.09
N ASP A 79 56.39 21.60 0.03
CA ASP A 79 57.76 21.10 -0.16
C ASP A 79 58.04 20.78 -1.65
N ASN A 80 59.04 21.43 -2.24
CA ASN A 80 59.49 21.19 -3.62
C ASN A 80 60.41 19.97 -3.78
N CYS A 81 60.74 19.28 -2.69
CA CYS A 81 61.32 17.94 -2.67
C CYS A 81 60.73 17.07 -1.55
N PRO A 82 59.45 16.64 -1.62
CA PRO A 82 58.72 15.98 -0.51
C PRO A 82 59.31 14.68 0.08
N THR A 83 60.43 14.20 -0.45
CA THR A 83 61.10 12.97 0.00
C THR A 83 62.61 13.14 0.17
N ILE A 84 63.17 14.33 -0.11
CA ILE A 84 64.59 14.65 -0.01
C ILE A 84 64.77 15.98 0.72
N ALA A 85 65.13 15.89 1.99
CA ALA A 85 65.23 17.03 2.88
C ALA A 85 66.06 18.18 2.29
N ASN A 86 65.40 19.30 2.02
CA ASN A 86 65.96 20.52 1.47
C ASN A 86 65.34 21.77 2.12
N PRO A 87 65.64 22.07 3.41
CA PRO A 87 64.92 23.10 4.18
C PRO A 87 65.00 24.53 3.61
N SER A 88 65.86 24.77 2.62
CA SER A 88 65.98 26.04 1.91
C SER A 88 65.00 26.20 0.75
N GLN A 89 64.35 25.13 0.30
CA GLN A 89 63.43 25.11 -0.84
C GLN A 89 64.04 25.81 -2.05
N ALA A 90 65.32 25.53 -2.31
CA ALA A 90 66.05 26.15 -3.40
C ALA A 90 65.59 25.53 -4.72
N ASP A 91 65.32 26.38 -5.71
CA ASP A 91 64.80 26.03 -7.03
C ASP A 91 65.36 27.11 -7.99
N ALA A 92 66.51 26.82 -8.59
CA ALA A 92 67.31 27.83 -9.28
C ALA A 92 66.79 28.15 -10.70
N ASP A 93 66.06 27.23 -11.33
CA ASP A 93 65.46 27.39 -12.65
C ASP A 93 63.93 27.57 -12.63
N VAL A 94 63.31 27.45 -11.45
CA VAL A 94 61.92 27.80 -11.15
C VAL A 94 60.92 26.85 -11.83
N ASP A 95 61.25 25.56 -11.89
CA ASP A 95 60.37 24.52 -12.43
C ASP A 95 59.49 23.84 -11.35
N GLN A 96 59.62 24.28 -10.10
CA GLN A 96 58.97 23.74 -8.88
C GLN A 96 59.53 22.40 -8.39
N LEU A 97 60.64 21.92 -8.97
CA LEU A 97 61.43 20.82 -8.45
C LEU A 97 62.66 21.40 -7.73
N GLY A 98 62.85 21.06 -6.45
CA GLY A 98 63.95 21.66 -5.71
C GLY A 98 65.33 21.17 -6.20
N ASP A 99 66.35 22.03 -6.11
CA ASP A 99 67.74 21.76 -6.50
C ASP A 99 68.29 20.44 -5.93
N ALA A 100 67.72 19.97 -4.82
CA ALA A 100 68.11 18.75 -4.12
C ALA A 100 67.57 17.46 -4.76
N CYS A 101 66.42 17.54 -5.42
CA CYS A 101 65.75 16.42 -6.08
C CYS A 101 65.68 16.56 -7.60
N ASP A 102 66.17 17.68 -8.15
CA ASP A 102 66.30 17.90 -9.58
C ASP A 102 67.64 17.39 -10.14
N ALA A 103 67.57 16.61 -11.22
CA ALA A 103 68.72 16.13 -11.97
C ALA A 103 69.39 17.25 -12.79
N CYS A 104 68.61 18.28 -13.16
CA CYS A 104 69.02 19.40 -14.00
C CYS A 104 68.73 20.76 -13.33
N PRO A 105 69.32 21.06 -12.15
CA PRO A 105 68.95 22.18 -11.25
C PRO A 105 69.28 23.58 -11.77
N ASN A 106 69.51 23.76 -13.07
CA ASN A 106 69.69 25.06 -13.71
C ASN A 106 68.98 25.11 -15.07
N SER A 107 68.14 24.13 -15.39
CA SER A 107 67.47 23.95 -16.67
C SER A 107 66.04 23.49 -16.43
N ALA A 108 65.10 24.45 -16.49
CA ALA A 108 63.67 24.20 -16.30
C ALA A 108 63.05 23.25 -17.34
N THR A 109 63.82 22.83 -18.35
CA THR A 109 63.40 21.84 -19.36
C THR A 109 63.77 20.41 -18.95
N GLY A 110 64.64 20.21 -17.96
CA GLY A 110 65.04 18.89 -17.47
C GLY A 110 65.98 18.12 -18.42
N ASP A 111 65.94 16.79 -18.29
CA ASP A 111 66.58 15.79 -19.17
C ASP A 111 65.45 14.90 -19.70
N SER A 112 64.89 15.30 -20.84
CA SER A 112 63.64 14.76 -21.38
C SER A 112 63.76 13.31 -21.85
N ASP A 113 64.96 12.87 -22.24
CA ASP A 113 65.20 11.50 -22.72
C ASP A 113 65.97 10.61 -21.73
N GLY A 114 66.41 11.18 -20.61
CA GLY A 114 66.99 10.48 -19.46
C GLY A 114 68.40 9.97 -19.72
N ASP A 115 69.15 10.63 -20.61
CA ASP A 115 70.48 10.21 -21.03
C ASP A 115 71.62 10.78 -20.17
N GLY A 116 71.29 11.72 -19.27
CA GLY A 116 72.18 12.38 -18.33
C GLY A 116 72.70 13.74 -18.80
N VAL A 117 72.21 14.28 -19.91
CA VAL A 117 72.49 15.63 -20.41
C VAL A 117 71.20 16.45 -20.35
N CYS A 118 71.25 17.66 -19.78
CA CYS A 118 70.07 18.52 -19.73
C CYS A 118 69.72 19.04 -21.12
N ASP A 119 68.43 19.16 -21.43
CA ASP A 119 67.88 19.49 -22.76
C ASP A 119 68.49 20.75 -23.40
N ASP A 120 68.89 21.73 -22.59
CA ASP A 120 69.52 22.98 -23.04
C ASP A 120 70.98 22.80 -23.51
N GLN A 121 71.57 21.64 -23.24
CA GLN A 121 72.93 21.24 -23.59
C GLN A 121 72.98 19.97 -24.44
N ASP A 122 71.82 19.39 -24.76
CA ASP A 122 71.67 18.18 -25.54
C ASP A 122 71.49 18.51 -27.04
N ASN A 123 72.31 17.91 -27.91
CA ASN A 123 72.19 18.02 -29.36
C ASN A 123 71.16 17.06 -29.97
N CYS A 124 70.54 16.20 -29.14
CA CYS A 124 69.34 15.43 -29.43
C CYS A 124 68.39 15.37 -28.21
N PRO A 125 67.72 16.49 -27.79
CA PRO A 125 66.92 16.60 -26.55
C PRO A 125 65.73 15.63 -26.37
N SER A 126 65.53 14.71 -27.29
CA SER A 126 64.46 13.72 -27.27
C SER A 126 64.94 12.32 -27.69
N THR A 127 66.23 12.13 -27.91
CA THR A 127 66.83 10.89 -28.38
C THR A 127 68.16 10.64 -27.68
N ALA A 128 68.11 9.79 -26.65
CA ALA A 128 69.22 9.53 -25.76
C ALA A 128 70.54 9.28 -26.50
N ASN A 129 71.47 10.20 -26.34
CA ASN A 129 72.82 10.15 -26.89
C ASN A 129 73.84 10.74 -25.89
N PRO A 130 74.18 10.02 -24.80
CA PRO A 130 75.01 10.56 -23.71
C PRO A 130 76.43 11.02 -24.12
N ASN A 131 76.85 10.68 -25.33
CA ASN A 131 78.15 11.05 -25.89
C ASN A 131 78.11 12.32 -26.76
N GLN A 132 76.92 12.82 -27.12
CA GLN A 132 76.73 14.06 -27.86
C GLN A 132 77.54 14.11 -29.18
N ASP A 133 77.63 12.97 -29.88
CA ASP A 133 78.35 12.85 -31.15
C ASP A 133 77.63 13.66 -32.24
N ASP A 134 78.36 14.56 -32.90
CA ASP A 134 77.91 15.40 -34.03
C ASP A 134 79.05 15.43 -35.07
N SER A 135 78.96 14.55 -36.06
CA SER A 135 80.06 14.29 -37.00
C SER A 135 80.23 15.37 -38.06
N ASP A 136 79.18 16.12 -38.39
CA ASP A 136 79.20 17.19 -39.39
C ASP A 136 79.20 18.61 -38.80
N GLY A 137 78.99 18.73 -37.49
CA GLY A 137 79.15 19.95 -36.71
C GLY A 137 78.01 20.94 -36.89
N ASP A 138 76.82 20.47 -37.26
CA ASP A 138 75.64 21.31 -37.51
C ASP A 138 74.82 21.63 -36.24
N GLY A 139 75.18 21.01 -35.11
CA GLY A 139 74.49 21.19 -33.83
C GLY A 139 73.35 20.20 -33.59
N THR A 140 73.06 19.29 -34.53
CA THR A 140 72.15 18.15 -34.38
C THR A 140 72.99 16.88 -34.22
N GLY A 141 72.73 16.08 -33.19
CA GLY A 141 73.50 14.87 -32.96
C GLY A 141 73.28 13.80 -34.04
N ASP A 142 74.32 13.01 -34.30
CA ASP A 142 74.28 11.87 -35.24
C ASP A 142 73.13 10.90 -34.91
N ALA A 143 72.73 10.83 -33.63
CA ALA A 143 71.68 9.95 -33.12
C ALA A 143 70.26 10.37 -33.57
N CYS A 144 70.02 11.65 -33.79
CA CYS A 144 68.74 12.21 -34.23
C CYS A 144 68.78 12.69 -35.70
N GLN A 145 69.83 12.34 -36.45
CA GLN A 145 69.99 12.65 -37.87
C GLN A 145 69.36 11.56 -38.78
N THR A 146 68.78 11.96 -39.92
CA THR A 146 68.17 11.04 -40.92
C THR A 146 69.04 10.85 -42.18
N ALA A 147 68.93 9.69 -42.85
CA ALA A 147 69.85 9.26 -43.91
C ALA A 147 69.74 10.06 -45.25
N PRO A 148 70.81 10.16 -46.07
CA PRO A 148 70.76 10.85 -47.36
C PRO A 148 69.72 10.25 -48.33
N GLY A 149 68.80 11.07 -48.85
CA GLY A 149 67.74 10.67 -49.78
C GLY A 149 66.38 10.33 -49.15
N SER A 150 66.25 10.42 -47.82
CA SER A 150 64.94 10.50 -47.15
C SER A 150 64.58 11.96 -46.88
N CYS A 151 63.37 12.37 -47.25
CA CYS A 151 62.79 13.58 -46.71
C CYS A 151 62.04 13.26 -45.42
N SER A 152 62.15 14.14 -44.43
CA SER A 152 61.22 14.21 -43.31
C SER A 152 60.26 15.36 -43.59
N PRO A 153 59.01 15.11 -44.00
CA PRO A 153 58.04 16.19 -44.20
C PRO A 153 57.85 16.94 -42.89
N ALA A 154 58.09 18.25 -42.88
CA ALA A 154 57.95 19.08 -41.70
C ALA A 154 56.47 19.21 -41.26
N THR A 155 55.55 19.16 -42.22
CA THR A 155 54.10 19.23 -41.97
C THR A 155 53.32 18.40 -43.00
N THR A 156 52.23 17.79 -42.55
CA THR A 156 51.24 17.16 -43.42
C THR A 156 50.12 18.15 -43.69
N LEU A 157 49.99 18.57 -44.94
CA LEU A 157 48.87 19.35 -45.47
C LEU A 157 47.72 18.41 -45.81
N SER A 158 46.53 18.81 -45.42
CA SER A 158 45.28 18.14 -45.73
C SER A 158 44.31 19.15 -46.32
N CYS A 159 43.12 18.69 -46.63
CA CYS A 159 42.06 19.55 -47.12
C CYS A 159 41.55 20.55 -46.04
N ALA A 160 41.51 20.13 -44.77
CA ALA A 160 41.15 20.99 -43.64
C ALA A 160 42.29 21.95 -43.23
N ASN A 161 43.54 21.58 -43.51
CA ASN A 161 44.75 22.37 -43.24
C ASN A 161 45.56 22.50 -44.54
N ASN A 162 45.02 23.28 -45.47
CA ASN A 162 45.53 23.37 -46.84
C ASN A 162 46.49 24.55 -47.07
N SER A 163 46.84 25.28 -46.01
CA SER A 163 47.81 26.38 -46.03
C SER A 163 48.85 26.24 -44.93
N TYR A 164 50.03 26.79 -45.18
CA TYR A 164 51.15 26.80 -44.25
C TYR A 164 52.02 28.03 -44.47
N SER A 165 52.31 28.75 -43.39
CA SER A 165 53.28 29.84 -43.38
C SER A 165 54.56 29.38 -42.69
N GLY A 166 55.71 29.62 -43.29
CA GLY A 166 56.99 29.28 -42.67
C GLY A 166 58.18 29.91 -43.37
N ASN A 167 59.38 29.52 -42.93
CA ASN A 167 60.64 29.97 -43.51
C ASN A 167 61.40 28.75 -44.04
N ASN A 168 61.88 28.80 -45.29
CA ASN A 168 62.56 27.65 -45.88
C ASN A 168 63.98 27.42 -45.31
N GLY A 169 64.43 28.21 -44.33
CA GLY A 169 65.63 27.99 -43.53
C GLY A 169 65.38 27.72 -42.04
N GLY A 170 64.14 27.40 -41.63
CA GLY A 170 63.79 27.07 -40.25
C GLY A 170 64.10 25.61 -39.85
N PRO A 171 63.79 25.21 -38.60
CA PRO A 171 63.90 23.81 -38.16
C PRO A 171 63.07 22.89 -39.07
N GLY A 172 63.68 21.84 -39.62
CA GLY A 172 63.04 20.94 -40.61
C GLY A 172 63.44 21.21 -42.06
N SER A 173 64.16 22.30 -42.35
CA SER A 173 64.85 22.49 -43.63
C SER A 173 65.97 21.47 -43.81
N THR A 174 66.06 20.88 -45.00
CA THR A 174 67.15 19.98 -45.39
C THR A 174 67.96 20.62 -46.52
N ASN A 175 69.20 20.19 -46.76
CA ASN A 175 69.98 20.55 -47.97
C ASN A 175 70.24 19.29 -48.82
N LEU A 176 69.32 18.32 -48.74
CA LEU A 176 69.52 16.95 -49.21
C LEU A 176 69.06 16.75 -50.66
N ILE A 177 68.38 17.73 -51.27
CA ILE A 177 67.91 17.66 -52.66
C ILE A 177 68.90 18.38 -53.59
N SER A 178 70.19 18.04 -53.48
CA SER A 178 71.25 18.58 -54.34
C SER A 178 71.69 17.57 -55.42
N ASP A 179 72.00 18.09 -56.61
CA ASP A 179 72.48 17.41 -57.83
C ASP A 179 71.43 16.75 -58.77
N TRP A 180 71.16 17.44 -59.88
CA TRP A 180 70.23 17.02 -60.93
C TRP A 180 70.88 16.69 -62.27
N SER A 181 70.44 15.59 -62.89
CA SER A 181 70.49 15.42 -64.35
C SER A 181 69.35 14.52 -64.88
N GLY A 182 68.26 15.13 -65.35
CA GLY A 182 67.22 14.49 -66.19
C GLY A 182 65.97 13.97 -65.46
N GLY A 183 64.79 14.47 -65.87
CA GLY A 183 63.46 14.10 -65.38
C GLY A 183 62.36 14.92 -66.10
N ALA A 184 61.07 14.63 -65.85
CA ALA A 184 59.91 15.27 -66.51
C ALA A 184 59.84 16.80 -66.30
N CYS A 185 60.51 17.34 -65.28
CA CYS A 185 60.61 18.77 -64.96
C CYS A 185 61.79 19.52 -65.64
N GLY A 186 62.58 18.87 -66.52
CA GLY A 186 63.42 19.46 -67.60
C GLY A 186 64.38 20.68 -67.36
N SER A 187 65.71 20.47 -67.58
CA SER A 187 66.87 21.42 -67.72
C SER A 187 67.77 21.90 -66.54
N THR A 188 68.91 21.24 -66.24
CA THR A 188 69.94 21.55 -65.19
C THR A 188 69.76 22.82 -64.31
N PHE A 189 69.48 22.62 -63.02
CA PHE A 189 69.21 23.50 -61.89
C PHE A 189 70.31 23.17 -60.90
N THR A 190 70.97 24.20 -60.38
CA THR A 190 71.75 24.10 -59.15
C THR A 190 70.78 24.42 -58.03
N LEU A 191 70.27 23.37 -57.39
CA LEU A 191 69.48 23.43 -56.15
C LEU A 191 70.50 23.48 -54.99
N ASP A 192 71.22 24.60 -54.91
CA ASP A 192 72.10 24.87 -53.79
C ASP A 192 71.33 25.78 -52.83
N GLY A 193 70.74 25.22 -51.78
CA GLY A 193 70.02 25.98 -50.74
C GLY A 193 69.13 25.12 -49.85
N PRO A 194 68.54 25.70 -48.79
CA PRO A 194 67.70 24.95 -47.86
C PRO A 194 66.31 24.67 -48.44
N GLU A 195 65.95 23.38 -48.44
CA GLU A 195 64.71 22.82 -48.93
C GLU A 195 63.77 22.46 -47.77
N TYR A 196 62.55 22.98 -47.82
CA TYR A 196 61.51 22.69 -46.86
C TYR A 196 60.42 21.83 -47.49
N VAL A 197 60.09 20.71 -46.85
CA VAL A 197 59.27 19.66 -47.46
C VAL A 197 57.96 19.48 -46.69
N HIS A 198 56.85 19.52 -47.43
CA HIS A 198 55.52 19.20 -46.93
C HIS A 198 55.00 17.92 -47.58
N GLN A 199 54.10 17.24 -46.88
CA GLN A 199 53.38 16.10 -47.41
C GLN A 199 51.92 16.48 -47.66
N PHE A 200 51.35 16.11 -48.80
CA PHE A 200 49.93 16.27 -49.09
C PHE A 200 49.33 14.96 -49.59
N THR A 201 48.28 14.47 -48.93
CA THR A 201 47.52 13.31 -49.43
C THR A 201 46.23 13.82 -50.04
N ALA A 202 46.08 13.65 -51.35
CA ALA A 202 44.89 14.10 -52.05
C ALA A 202 43.68 13.26 -51.64
N THR A 203 42.63 13.90 -51.13
CA THR A 203 41.34 13.26 -50.82
C THR A 203 40.51 13.07 -52.07
N ASP A 204 40.60 13.99 -53.04
CA ASP A 204 39.92 13.91 -54.34
C ASP A 204 40.85 13.72 -55.53
N ALA A 205 40.24 13.25 -56.63
CA ALA A 205 40.87 13.26 -57.94
C ALA A 205 40.55 14.58 -58.66
N GLY A 206 41.57 15.24 -59.22
CA GLY A 206 41.37 16.48 -59.97
C GLY A 206 42.58 17.41 -59.96
N VAL A 207 42.41 18.58 -60.59
CA VAL A 207 43.48 19.59 -60.70
C VAL A 207 43.58 20.33 -59.37
N HIS A 208 44.69 20.12 -58.66
CA HIS A 208 45.05 20.87 -57.48
C HIS A 208 46.01 22.00 -57.86
N GLN A 209 45.81 23.19 -57.32
CA GLN A 209 46.73 24.32 -57.46
C GLN A 209 47.60 24.42 -56.22
N VAL A 210 48.89 24.70 -56.39
CA VAL A 210 49.82 24.96 -55.30
C VAL A 210 50.44 26.33 -55.54
N THR A 211 50.34 27.21 -54.56
CA THR A 211 50.79 28.61 -54.64
C THR A 211 51.69 28.95 -53.46
N LEU A 212 52.80 29.62 -53.75
CA LEU A 212 53.67 30.29 -52.77
C LEU A 212 53.46 31.80 -52.89
N ALA A 213 52.86 32.42 -51.88
CA ALA A 213 52.60 33.86 -51.81
C ALA A 213 53.63 34.60 -50.94
N GLU A 214 53.80 35.91 -51.21
CA GLU A 214 54.68 36.86 -50.52
C GLU A 214 56.18 36.49 -50.51
N ASN A 215 56.62 35.91 -51.63
CA ASN A 215 57.98 35.43 -51.79
C ASN A 215 59.00 36.59 -51.87
N THR A 216 59.64 36.91 -50.75
CA THR A 216 60.72 37.92 -50.68
C THR A 216 62.09 37.38 -51.13
N GLY A 217 62.17 36.08 -51.45
CA GLY A 217 63.36 35.38 -51.96
C GLY A 217 63.13 34.74 -53.34
N TYR A 218 64.18 34.20 -53.95
CA TYR A 218 64.06 33.39 -55.16
C TYR A 218 63.68 31.95 -54.74
N LEU A 219 62.46 31.75 -54.21
CA LEU A 219 62.01 30.40 -53.84
C LEU A 219 61.32 29.71 -55.00
N ASP A 220 61.73 28.48 -55.29
CA ASP A 220 61.15 27.59 -56.29
C ASP A 220 60.20 26.57 -55.63
N LEU A 221 59.17 26.15 -56.37
CA LEU A 221 58.16 25.20 -55.92
C LEU A 221 58.24 23.92 -56.75
N LEU A 222 58.34 22.76 -56.10
CA LEU A 222 58.28 21.45 -56.74
C LEU A 222 57.20 20.57 -56.12
N VAL A 223 56.53 19.79 -56.97
CA VAL A 223 55.59 18.75 -56.55
C VAL A 223 56.13 17.39 -56.98
N LEU A 224 56.32 16.50 -56.02
CA LEU A 224 56.82 15.14 -56.22
C LEU A 224 55.73 14.10 -55.95
N ASP A 225 55.68 13.05 -56.75
CA ASP A 225 54.86 11.87 -56.48
C ASP A 225 55.60 10.92 -55.52
N ALA A 226 55.13 10.82 -54.28
CA ALA A 226 55.78 10.04 -53.23
C ALA A 226 55.76 8.52 -53.53
N SER A 227 54.87 8.04 -54.40
CA SER A 227 54.77 6.62 -54.78
C SER A 227 55.99 6.10 -55.53
N SER A 228 56.85 7.01 -56.04
CA SER A 228 58.05 6.69 -56.80
C SER A 228 59.31 6.44 -55.95
N GLY A 229 59.19 6.43 -54.61
CA GLY A 229 60.24 5.96 -53.70
C GLY A 229 61.11 7.05 -53.06
N GLY A 230 60.48 8.10 -52.54
CA GLY A 230 61.14 9.16 -51.75
C GLY A 230 61.51 10.42 -52.54
N CYS A 231 62.12 11.39 -51.85
CA CYS A 231 62.56 12.68 -52.40
C CYS A 231 63.75 12.52 -53.37
N ASN A 232 63.48 11.92 -54.52
CA ASN A 232 64.42 11.87 -55.61
C ASN A 232 63.87 12.67 -56.78
N ALA A 233 64.76 13.33 -57.54
CA ALA A 233 64.38 14.24 -58.63
C ALA A 233 63.57 13.56 -59.76
N ASN A 234 63.51 12.22 -59.81
CA ASN A 234 62.69 11.49 -60.80
C ASN A 234 61.20 11.46 -60.43
N ALA A 235 60.86 11.81 -59.19
CA ALA A 235 59.50 11.89 -58.67
C ALA A 235 58.78 13.19 -59.07
N CYS A 236 59.47 14.18 -59.63
CA CYS A 236 58.88 15.49 -59.94
C CYS A 236 57.82 15.40 -61.05
N ILE A 237 56.62 15.89 -60.74
CA ILE A 237 55.46 15.89 -61.64
C ILE A 237 55.00 17.29 -62.04
N ALA A 238 55.30 18.31 -61.23
CA ALA A 238 55.00 19.71 -61.51
C ALA A 238 56.03 20.64 -60.84
N TYR A 239 56.24 21.83 -61.43
CA TYR A 239 57.15 22.84 -60.90
C TYR A 239 56.61 24.25 -61.16
N GLY A 240 56.94 25.19 -60.28
CA GLY A 240 56.67 26.62 -60.40
C GLY A 240 57.93 27.40 -60.06
N LEU A 241 58.40 28.24 -60.99
CA LEU A 241 59.64 29.00 -60.79
C LEU A 241 59.36 30.34 -60.12
N GLY A 242 60.09 30.62 -59.05
CA GLY A 242 60.08 31.94 -58.41
C GLY A 242 60.92 32.93 -59.21
N VAL A 243 60.29 34.00 -59.71
CA VAL A 243 61.02 35.17 -60.19
C VAL A 243 60.92 36.25 -59.12
N GLN A 244 62.01 36.98 -58.88
CA GLN A 244 62.11 38.02 -57.84
C GLN A 244 60.82 38.86 -57.74
N LEU A 245 60.15 38.84 -56.58
CA LEU A 245 58.93 39.60 -56.25
C LEU A 245 57.63 39.14 -56.97
N SER A 246 57.52 37.87 -57.34
CA SER A 246 56.27 37.28 -57.80
C SER A 246 56.01 35.90 -57.21
N ASP A 247 54.75 35.61 -56.90
CA ASP A 247 54.28 34.32 -56.41
C ASP A 247 54.69 33.19 -57.37
N ALA A 248 55.16 32.07 -56.80
CA ALA A 248 55.41 30.85 -57.57
C ALA A 248 54.18 29.95 -57.46
N SER A 249 53.61 29.52 -58.58
CA SER A 249 52.49 28.60 -58.57
C SER A 249 52.61 27.51 -59.63
N THR A 250 52.03 26.35 -59.33
CA THR A 250 51.96 25.21 -60.25
C THR A 250 50.71 24.40 -59.99
N SER A 251 50.31 23.60 -60.98
CA SER A 251 49.14 22.72 -60.86
C SER A 251 49.54 21.30 -61.18
N PHE A 252 48.95 20.35 -60.46
CA PHE A 252 49.11 18.93 -60.75
C PHE A 252 47.74 18.24 -60.69
N ASN A 253 47.60 17.18 -61.49
CA ASN A 253 46.38 16.37 -61.46
C ASN A 253 46.58 15.25 -60.44
N ALA A 254 45.89 15.36 -59.30
CA ALA A 254 46.00 14.41 -58.22
C ALA A 254 45.07 13.22 -58.44
N THR A 255 45.47 12.06 -57.90
CA THR A 255 44.58 10.89 -57.75
C THR A 255 44.21 10.75 -56.29
N ALA A 256 42.91 10.60 -56.00
CA ALA A 256 42.40 10.38 -54.66
C ALA A 256 43.16 9.24 -53.94
N GLY A 257 43.53 9.48 -52.68
CA GLY A 257 44.31 8.57 -51.82
C GLY A 257 45.81 8.53 -52.11
N THR A 258 46.32 9.30 -53.06
CA THR A 258 47.77 9.35 -53.38
C THR A 258 48.46 10.47 -52.60
N THR A 259 49.65 10.16 -52.07
CA THR A 259 50.49 11.13 -51.35
C THR A 259 51.52 11.78 -52.28
N TYR A 260 51.64 13.09 -52.15
CA TYR A 260 52.55 13.97 -52.88
C TYR A 260 53.45 14.71 -51.89
N LEU A 261 54.67 15.06 -52.30
CA LEU A 261 55.57 15.91 -51.52
C LEU A 261 55.68 17.27 -52.20
N ILE A 262 55.49 18.34 -51.42
CA ILE A 262 55.61 19.71 -51.88
C ILE A 262 56.91 20.27 -51.33
N VAL A 263 57.81 20.68 -52.20
CA VAL A 263 59.14 21.16 -51.83
C VAL A 263 59.22 22.66 -52.14
N VAL A 264 59.59 23.43 -51.12
CA VAL A 264 59.94 24.84 -51.22
C VAL A 264 61.45 24.95 -51.16
N ASP A 265 62.08 25.32 -52.27
CA ASP A 265 63.53 25.37 -52.42
C ASP A 265 64.05 26.80 -52.56
N GLY A 266 65.22 27.10 -51.99
CA GLY A 266 65.87 28.40 -52.08
C GLY A 266 66.97 28.45 -53.14
N PHE A 267 66.80 29.27 -54.17
CA PHE A 267 67.82 29.42 -55.21
C PHE A 267 69.10 30.13 -54.71
N LEU A 268 70.26 29.47 -54.83
CA LEU A 268 71.57 29.97 -54.37
C LEU A 268 71.66 30.26 -52.85
N GLY A 269 70.95 29.46 -52.04
CA GLY A 269 71.01 29.53 -50.58
C GLY A 269 70.15 30.62 -49.97
N THR A 270 69.16 31.15 -50.71
CA THR A 270 68.25 32.14 -50.16
C THR A 270 67.26 31.50 -49.18
N THR A 271 67.17 32.09 -47.99
CA THR A 271 66.11 31.81 -47.02
C THR A 271 65.10 32.97 -47.03
N ALA A 272 63.81 32.67 -47.11
CA ALA A 272 62.73 33.65 -47.04
C ALA A 272 61.49 33.03 -46.39
N ASP A 273 60.66 33.92 -45.82
CA ASP A 273 59.32 33.54 -45.38
C ASP A 273 58.44 33.31 -46.61
N PHE A 274 57.54 32.33 -46.51
CA PHE A 274 56.62 31.96 -47.57
C PHE A 274 55.27 31.55 -46.98
N ASP A 275 54.21 31.84 -47.74
CA ASP A 275 52.87 31.27 -47.52
C ASP A 275 52.56 30.26 -48.60
N LEU A 276 52.53 28.98 -48.24
CA LEU A 276 52.18 27.88 -49.11
C LEU A 276 50.68 27.57 -48.99
N THR A 277 49.97 27.52 -50.10
CA THR A 277 48.56 27.09 -50.15
C THR A 277 48.34 26.05 -51.24
N ILE A 278 47.63 24.97 -50.90
CA ILE A 278 47.11 23.96 -51.83
C ILE A 278 45.61 24.17 -51.96
N THR A 279 45.11 24.43 -53.17
CA THR A 279 43.68 24.57 -53.46
C THR A 279 43.19 23.32 -54.18
N PRO A 280 42.32 22.49 -53.56
CA PRO A 280 41.66 21.36 -54.23
C PRO A 280 40.68 21.81 -55.32
N PRO A 281 40.11 20.88 -56.10
CA PRO A 281 38.91 21.14 -56.89
C PRO A 281 37.76 21.61 -55.99
N ASP A 282 37.04 22.64 -56.46
CA ASP A 282 35.92 23.29 -55.79
C ASP A 282 34.87 23.55 -56.89
N ALA A 283 33.82 22.72 -56.92
CA ALA A 283 32.86 22.64 -58.00
C ALA A 283 31.77 23.72 -57.93
N ASP A 284 31.40 24.17 -56.74
CA ASP A 284 30.39 25.20 -56.48
C ASP A 284 30.97 26.59 -56.20
N GLY A 285 32.28 26.67 -55.91
CA GLY A 285 33.06 27.90 -55.85
C GLY A 285 32.94 28.63 -54.52
N ASP A 286 32.61 27.92 -53.44
CA ASP A 286 32.40 28.49 -52.11
C ASP A 286 33.71 28.63 -51.30
N GLY A 287 34.80 28.03 -51.78
CA GLY A 287 36.13 28.06 -51.16
C GLY A 287 36.49 26.84 -50.32
N ALA A 288 35.57 25.89 -50.13
CA ALA A 288 35.84 24.55 -49.62
C ALA A 288 36.12 23.58 -50.79
N GLY A 289 37.01 22.60 -50.58
CA GLY A 289 37.28 21.58 -51.60
C GLY A 289 36.20 20.50 -51.61
N ASP A 290 35.87 19.94 -52.77
CA ASP A 290 34.76 18.99 -52.99
C ASP A 290 34.69 17.82 -51.97
N SER A 291 35.82 17.31 -51.46
CA SER A 291 35.90 16.19 -50.48
C SER A 291 35.67 16.59 -49.04
N CYS A 292 35.70 17.88 -48.77
CA CYS A 292 35.84 18.48 -47.45
C CYS A 292 34.68 19.43 -47.17
N ASP A 293 33.89 19.68 -48.21
CA ASP A 293 32.59 20.26 -48.17
C ASP A 293 31.53 19.19 -47.82
N VAL A 294 30.95 19.33 -46.63
CA VAL A 294 29.81 18.51 -46.15
C VAL A 294 28.55 18.83 -46.99
N CYS A 295 28.52 20.02 -47.60
CA CYS A 295 27.42 20.65 -48.30
C CYS A 295 27.60 20.66 -49.82
N ASN A 296 28.03 19.51 -50.36
CA ASN A 296 28.38 19.36 -51.77
C ASN A 296 27.26 19.83 -52.73
N GLY A 297 27.52 20.90 -53.50
CA GLY A 297 26.63 21.41 -54.53
C GLY A 297 26.45 22.94 -54.49
N ASN A 298 25.53 23.49 -55.30
CA ASN A 298 25.30 24.96 -55.36
C ASN A 298 24.52 25.48 -54.13
N ASP A 299 24.84 25.02 -52.92
CA ASP A 299 24.52 25.74 -51.72
C ASP A 299 25.68 26.66 -51.33
N SER A 300 25.34 27.76 -50.69
CA SER A 300 26.28 28.85 -50.42
C SER A 300 26.25 29.21 -48.95
N SER A 301 25.74 28.31 -48.11
CA SER A 301 25.41 28.58 -46.72
C SER A 301 26.27 27.80 -45.73
N GLY A 302 27.00 26.76 -46.15
CA GLY A 302 27.87 26.02 -45.24
C GLY A 302 27.11 25.29 -44.12
N ASP A 303 27.88 24.82 -43.14
CA ASP A 303 27.46 24.20 -41.87
C ASP A 303 28.05 25.08 -40.76
N SER A 304 27.23 26.00 -40.24
CA SER A 304 27.66 27.11 -39.38
C SER A 304 28.03 26.68 -37.96
N ASP A 305 27.47 25.57 -37.45
CA ASP A 305 27.72 25.06 -36.10
C ASP A 305 28.49 23.71 -36.08
N ALA A 306 28.84 23.20 -37.26
CA ALA A 306 29.67 22.02 -37.50
C ALA A 306 29.06 20.73 -36.96
N ASP A 307 27.74 20.59 -37.02
CA ASP A 307 27.01 19.42 -36.54
C ASP A 307 26.79 18.34 -37.61
N GLY A 308 27.10 18.65 -38.87
CA GLY A 308 26.96 17.76 -40.02
C GLY A 308 25.74 18.02 -40.91
N PHE A 309 24.94 19.07 -40.66
CA PHE A 309 23.86 19.52 -41.52
C PHE A 309 24.13 20.93 -42.08
N CYS A 310 23.77 21.13 -43.34
CA CYS A 310 23.93 22.44 -43.98
C CYS A 310 22.85 23.39 -43.48
N ASP A 311 23.19 24.67 -43.25
CA ASP A 311 22.31 25.71 -42.68
C ASP A 311 20.91 25.81 -43.34
N ASN A 312 20.80 25.43 -44.62
CA ASN A 312 19.55 25.47 -45.37
C ASN A 312 18.62 24.28 -45.11
N ASN A 313 19.15 23.20 -44.53
CA ASN A 313 18.51 21.94 -44.19
C ASN A 313 18.63 21.63 -42.70
N ASP A 314 19.25 22.52 -41.93
CA ASP A 314 19.41 22.45 -40.50
C ASP A 314 18.24 23.18 -39.81
N ASN A 315 17.53 22.49 -38.93
CA ASN A 315 16.47 23.08 -38.12
C ASN A 315 16.99 23.90 -36.93
N CYS A 316 18.30 23.86 -36.67
CA CYS A 316 19.01 24.76 -35.77
C CYS A 316 20.35 25.26 -36.35
N PRO A 317 20.34 26.14 -37.37
CA PRO A 317 21.54 26.55 -38.14
C PRO A 317 22.71 27.20 -37.37
N ASN A 318 22.62 27.35 -36.05
CA ASN A 318 23.69 27.93 -35.22
C ASN A 318 23.90 27.16 -33.90
N ASP A 319 23.11 26.13 -33.63
CA ASP A 319 23.09 25.38 -32.37
C ASP A 319 23.14 23.88 -32.66
N ALA A 320 24.34 23.30 -32.54
CA ALA A 320 24.63 21.96 -33.02
C ALA A 320 23.65 20.89 -32.53
N ASN A 321 22.95 20.24 -33.46
CA ASN A 321 21.93 19.24 -33.20
C ASN A 321 21.85 18.17 -34.30
N SER A 322 22.91 17.36 -34.41
CA SER A 322 23.04 16.27 -35.39
C SER A 322 21.90 15.22 -35.46
N ASN A 323 20.91 15.28 -34.57
CA ASN A 323 19.70 14.45 -34.61
C ASN A 323 18.50 15.12 -35.31
N GLN A 324 18.55 16.43 -35.55
CA GLN A 324 17.50 17.25 -36.18
C GLN A 324 16.13 17.01 -35.54
N LEU A 325 16.10 16.84 -34.21
CA LEU A 325 14.86 16.57 -33.48
C LEU A 325 14.04 17.86 -33.40
N ASP A 326 12.76 17.75 -33.76
CA ASP A 326 11.75 18.82 -33.74
C ASP A 326 10.50 18.18 -33.12
N SER A 327 10.43 18.26 -31.79
CA SER A 327 9.44 17.54 -30.98
C SER A 327 8.04 18.15 -31.07
N ASP A 328 7.93 19.46 -31.33
CA ASP A 328 6.66 20.18 -31.41
C ASP A 328 6.16 20.40 -32.86
N GLY A 329 7.03 20.19 -33.85
CA GLY A 329 6.74 20.21 -35.28
C GLY A 329 6.64 21.62 -35.87
N ASP A 330 7.21 22.63 -35.22
CA ASP A 330 7.12 24.03 -35.64
C ASP A 330 8.18 24.42 -36.70
N GLY A 331 9.19 23.56 -36.89
CA GLY A 331 10.28 23.73 -37.85
C GLY A 331 11.56 24.34 -37.29
N LEU A 332 11.61 24.67 -36.00
CA LEU A 332 12.83 24.87 -35.21
C LEU A 332 13.18 23.56 -34.50
N GLY A 333 14.47 23.24 -34.38
CA GLY A 333 14.88 22.05 -33.63
C GLY A 333 14.89 22.29 -32.13
N ASP A 334 14.76 21.20 -31.35
CA ASP A 334 14.74 21.25 -29.88
C ASP A 334 15.97 21.96 -29.27
N ALA A 335 17.10 22.02 -30.00
CA ALA A 335 18.34 22.65 -29.55
C ALA A 335 18.35 24.19 -29.61
N CYS A 336 17.54 24.78 -30.49
CA CYS A 336 17.44 26.23 -30.72
C CYS A 336 16.02 26.75 -30.52
N ASP A 337 15.08 25.87 -30.18
CA ASP A 337 13.76 26.25 -29.74
C ASP A 337 13.84 26.95 -28.38
N ALA A 338 13.15 28.07 -28.26
CA ALA A 338 13.03 28.76 -26.99
C ALA A 338 11.99 28.00 -26.16
N PRO A 339 12.24 27.70 -24.87
CA PRO A 339 11.29 26.95 -24.07
C PRO A 339 9.91 27.61 -24.17
N ALA A 340 8.92 26.81 -24.55
CA ALA A 340 7.55 27.26 -24.68
C ALA A 340 7.13 28.01 -23.40
N PRO A 341 6.34 29.09 -23.50
CA PRO A 341 5.85 29.78 -22.32
C PRO A 341 5.10 28.78 -21.43
N CYS A 342 5.41 28.76 -20.13
CA CYS A 342 4.76 27.89 -19.15
C CYS A 342 3.24 27.87 -19.35
N ILE A 343 2.72 26.70 -19.71
CA ILE A 343 1.28 26.49 -19.92
C ILE A 343 0.71 25.96 -18.61
N ALA A 344 -0.18 26.76 -18.03
CA ALA A 344 -0.99 26.42 -16.86
C ALA A 344 -1.67 25.06 -17.06
N ASP A 345 -1.66 24.22 -16.03
CA ASP A 345 -2.15 22.85 -16.14
C ASP A 345 -3.69 22.73 -16.03
N SER A 346 -4.22 21.52 -15.87
CA SER A 346 -5.67 21.28 -15.82
C SER A 346 -6.34 21.55 -14.47
N TYR A 347 -5.56 21.76 -13.41
CA TYR A 347 -6.01 21.93 -12.02
C TYR A 347 -6.04 23.39 -11.55
N GLU A 348 -5.56 24.29 -12.40
CA GLU A 348 -5.70 25.74 -12.31
C GLU A 348 -7.14 26.20 -12.01
N ASP A 349 -7.37 27.19 -11.14
CA ASP A 349 -6.47 28.24 -10.60
C ASP A 349 -5.98 27.94 -9.15
N ASN A 350 -5.22 26.86 -8.93
CA ASN A 350 -4.82 26.38 -7.60
C ASN A 350 -3.61 27.11 -6.97
N ASP A 351 -3.35 28.35 -7.41
CA ASP A 351 -2.17 29.17 -7.10
C ASP A 351 -2.10 29.62 -5.62
N THR A 352 -3.12 29.31 -4.82
CA THR A 352 -3.23 29.75 -3.43
C THR A 352 -3.87 28.68 -2.56
N LEU A 353 -3.50 28.64 -1.27
CA LEU A 353 -4.13 27.78 -0.26
C LEU A 353 -5.67 27.84 -0.27
N ALA A 354 -6.26 28.99 -0.58
CA ALA A 354 -7.72 29.17 -0.61
C ALA A 354 -8.40 28.48 -1.81
N ASN A 355 -7.65 28.29 -2.90
CA ASN A 355 -8.10 27.64 -4.13
C ASN A 355 -7.53 26.21 -4.28
N ALA A 356 -6.91 25.66 -3.22
CA ALA A 356 -6.22 24.39 -3.29
C ALA A 356 -7.10 23.28 -3.91
N THR A 357 -6.57 22.59 -4.92
CA THR A 357 -7.29 21.54 -5.63
C THR A 357 -7.37 20.28 -4.77
N THR A 358 -8.58 19.72 -4.61
CA THR A 358 -8.77 18.50 -3.80
C THR A 358 -8.34 17.26 -4.57
N LEU A 359 -7.36 16.53 -4.03
CA LEU A 359 -6.86 15.28 -4.58
C LEU A 359 -7.18 14.09 -3.65
N THR A 360 -7.26 12.91 -4.25
CA THR A 360 -7.20 11.61 -3.56
C THR A 360 -5.82 10.99 -3.78
N GLN A 361 -5.50 9.86 -3.13
CA GLN A 361 -4.26 9.14 -3.45
C GLN A 361 -4.17 8.76 -4.94
N GLY A 362 -2.95 8.69 -5.46
CA GLY A 362 -2.66 8.31 -6.84
C GLY A 362 -1.53 9.14 -7.45
N SER A 363 -1.22 8.84 -8.71
CA SER A 363 -0.18 9.52 -9.46
C SER A 363 -0.80 10.46 -10.50
N PHE A 364 -0.35 11.71 -10.48
CA PHE A 364 -0.82 12.83 -11.30
C PHE A 364 0.35 13.32 -12.15
N GLY A 365 0.16 13.43 -13.46
CA GLY A 365 1.22 13.86 -14.38
C GLY A 365 0.73 14.92 -15.35
N GLY A 366 1.67 15.63 -15.99
CA GLY A 366 1.36 16.77 -16.84
C GLY A 366 0.97 18.01 -16.04
N LEU A 367 1.49 18.13 -14.82
CA LEU A 367 1.34 19.30 -13.96
C LEU A 367 2.43 20.32 -14.28
N SER A 368 2.16 21.60 -14.03
CA SER A 368 3.10 22.68 -14.37
C SER A 368 3.03 23.79 -13.32
N SER A 369 4.16 24.11 -12.68
CA SER A 369 4.27 25.29 -11.81
C SER A 369 4.97 26.42 -12.56
N CYS A 370 4.27 27.54 -12.72
CA CYS A 370 4.74 28.72 -13.44
C CYS A 370 5.28 29.81 -12.48
N PRO A 371 5.99 30.85 -12.98
CA PRO A 371 6.47 31.92 -12.12
C PRO A 371 5.33 32.69 -11.43
N SER A 372 5.35 32.75 -10.10
CA SER A 372 4.27 33.30 -9.24
C SER A 372 2.98 32.47 -9.26
N ASP A 373 3.12 31.16 -9.47
CA ASP A 373 2.04 30.20 -9.66
C ASP A 373 2.35 28.92 -8.84
N ASP A 374 2.20 29.07 -7.52
CA ASP A 374 2.50 27.98 -6.57
C ASP A 374 1.32 27.03 -6.53
N ASP A 375 1.53 25.75 -6.81
CA ASP A 375 0.44 24.80 -6.86
C ASP A 375 0.04 24.34 -5.45
N TRP A 376 -1.19 24.64 -5.05
CA TRP A 376 -1.75 24.14 -3.81
C TRP A 376 -2.71 22.97 -4.06
N TYR A 377 -2.47 21.87 -3.35
CA TYR A 377 -3.37 20.72 -3.31
C TYR A 377 -3.89 20.49 -1.89
N THR A 378 -5.07 19.89 -1.76
CA THR A 378 -5.64 19.50 -0.48
C THR A 378 -6.10 18.05 -0.47
N VAL A 379 -5.86 17.37 0.66
CA VAL A 379 -6.25 15.98 0.91
C VAL A 379 -6.99 15.93 2.24
N SER A 380 -8.16 15.29 2.27
CA SER A 380 -8.91 15.08 3.50
C SER A 380 -8.41 13.82 4.21
N LEU A 381 -7.88 13.97 5.42
CA LEU A 381 -7.28 12.88 6.20
C LEU A 381 -7.93 12.75 7.59
N GLN A 382 -7.89 11.55 8.14
CA GLN A 382 -8.30 11.23 9.51
C GLN A 382 -7.11 11.14 10.45
N ALA A 383 -7.35 11.35 11.75
CA ALA A 383 -6.30 11.20 12.76
C ALA A 383 -5.74 9.77 12.75
N GLY A 384 -4.42 9.64 12.62
CA GLY A 384 -3.70 8.37 12.54
C GLY A 384 -3.30 7.96 11.12
N ASP A 385 -3.88 8.55 10.07
CA ASP A 385 -3.47 8.30 8.69
C ASP A 385 -2.00 8.75 8.50
N THR A 386 -1.31 8.18 7.52
CA THR A 386 -0.01 8.69 7.09
C THR A 386 -0.05 9.18 5.65
N ILE A 387 0.47 10.38 5.40
CA ILE A 387 0.55 10.98 4.07
C ILE A 387 2.02 11.09 3.65
N GLU A 388 2.28 10.75 2.39
CA GLU A 388 3.57 10.91 1.71
C GLU A 388 3.28 11.48 0.31
N ALA A 389 4.07 12.46 -0.10
CA ALA A 389 3.96 13.08 -1.42
C ALA A 389 5.35 13.20 -2.03
N ASP A 390 5.46 12.74 -3.27
CA ASP A 390 6.68 12.79 -4.06
C ASP A 390 6.41 13.55 -5.35
N ILE A 391 7.28 14.49 -5.71
CA ILE A 391 7.28 15.09 -7.04
C ILE A 391 8.50 14.65 -7.82
N THR A 392 8.34 14.52 -9.14
CA THR A 392 9.45 14.30 -10.07
C THR A 392 9.46 15.36 -11.14
N PHE A 393 10.59 16.04 -11.30
CA PHE A 393 10.83 17.06 -12.33
C PHE A 393 12.30 17.07 -12.77
N LEU A 394 12.62 17.87 -13.79
CA LEU A 394 13.98 18.09 -14.23
C LEU A 394 14.52 19.44 -13.72
N HIS A 395 15.48 19.41 -12.80
CA HIS A 395 16.04 20.63 -12.17
C HIS A 395 16.67 21.59 -13.17
N SER A 396 17.15 21.12 -14.33
CA SER A 396 17.67 22.02 -15.37
C SER A 396 16.60 22.90 -16.04
N GLU A 397 15.31 22.61 -15.87
CA GLU A 397 14.20 23.43 -16.38
C GLU A 397 13.73 24.49 -15.34
N GLY A 398 13.89 24.19 -14.06
CA GLY A 398 13.57 25.05 -12.93
C GLY A 398 13.65 24.25 -11.63
N ASP A 399 13.79 24.91 -10.48
CA ASP A 399 13.84 24.23 -9.20
C ASP A 399 12.45 24.29 -8.53
N LEU A 400 11.87 23.14 -8.14
CA LEU A 400 10.62 23.10 -7.37
C LEU A 400 10.89 22.60 -5.95
N ASP A 401 10.28 23.25 -4.97
CA ASP A 401 10.27 22.83 -3.58
C ASP A 401 8.91 22.21 -3.23
N LEU A 402 8.91 21.19 -2.35
CA LEU A 402 7.69 20.52 -1.88
C LEU A 402 7.47 20.77 -0.39
N ARG A 403 6.25 21.17 -0.01
CA ARG A 403 5.87 21.41 1.39
C ARG A 403 4.56 20.75 1.74
N LEU A 404 4.49 20.28 3.00
CA LEU A 404 3.30 19.67 3.58
C LEU A 404 2.85 20.47 4.80
N TYR A 405 1.57 20.82 4.85
CA TYR A 405 0.94 21.59 5.93
C TYR A 405 -0.20 20.80 6.60
N ASP A 406 -0.39 21.06 7.89
CA ASP A 406 -1.53 20.56 8.66
C ASP A 406 -2.83 21.30 8.33
N SER A 407 -3.94 20.84 8.92
CA SER A 407 -5.26 21.45 8.74
C SER A 407 -5.43 22.86 9.33
N ALA A 408 -4.48 23.32 10.13
CA ALA A 408 -4.43 24.70 10.62
C ALA A 408 -3.53 25.60 9.76
N GLY A 409 -2.89 25.06 8.70
CA GLY A 409 -1.93 25.75 7.85
C GLY A 409 -0.52 25.83 8.45
N THR A 410 -0.19 24.98 9.42
CA THR A 410 1.16 24.88 9.99
C THR A 410 2.01 23.96 9.13
N LEU A 411 3.22 24.40 8.76
CA LEU A 411 4.17 23.56 8.03
C LEU A 411 4.58 22.35 8.88
N LEU A 412 4.44 21.15 8.32
CA LEU A 412 4.79 19.87 8.91
C LEU A 412 6.13 19.35 8.37
N ASP A 413 6.33 19.46 7.06
CA ASP A 413 7.50 18.90 6.38
C ASP A 413 7.85 19.70 5.12
N ILE A 414 9.12 19.66 4.74
CA ILE A 414 9.66 20.40 3.59
C ILE A 414 10.82 19.65 2.94
N SER A 415 10.78 19.57 1.62
CA SER A 415 11.92 19.17 0.78
C SER A 415 12.25 20.32 -0.17
N ALA A 416 13.45 20.87 -0.02
CA ALA A 416 13.94 22.00 -0.81
C ALA A 416 15.37 21.74 -1.29
N SER A 417 15.51 20.73 -2.14
CA SER A 417 16.80 20.23 -2.63
C SER A 417 17.19 20.95 -3.92
N LEU A 418 18.48 20.91 -4.30
CA LEU A 418 18.93 21.40 -5.63
C LEU A 418 19.09 20.26 -6.64
N THR A 419 18.34 19.18 -6.46
CA THR A 419 18.39 17.98 -7.29
C THR A 419 17.01 17.68 -7.83
N ASN A 420 16.92 16.83 -8.86
CA ASN A 420 15.61 16.34 -9.29
C ASN A 420 14.93 15.57 -8.16
N ASN A 421 13.62 15.77 -8.01
CA ASN A 421 12.70 15.06 -7.14
C ASN A 421 12.76 15.45 -5.65
N GLU A 422 11.58 15.56 -5.07
CA GLU A 422 11.34 16.10 -3.74
C GLU A 422 10.29 15.22 -3.10
N SER A 423 10.49 14.95 -1.83
CA SER A 423 9.66 14.02 -1.07
C SER A 423 9.38 14.60 0.30
N VAL A 424 8.11 14.60 0.70
CA VAL A 424 7.68 14.96 2.05
C VAL A 424 6.91 13.81 2.66
N GLY A 425 7.11 13.57 3.95
CA GLY A 425 6.58 12.42 4.67
C GLY A 425 7.46 11.17 4.60
N PRO A 426 6.91 10.00 5.00
CA PRO A 426 5.55 9.80 5.51
C PRO A 426 5.29 10.54 6.84
N GLN A 427 4.23 11.35 6.90
CA GLN A 427 3.80 12.09 8.10
C GLN A 427 2.52 11.48 8.68
N THR A 428 2.54 11.13 9.98
CA THR A 428 1.35 10.68 10.71
C THR A 428 0.48 11.86 11.15
N VAL A 429 -0.76 11.86 10.71
CA VAL A 429 -1.80 12.85 10.96
C VAL A 429 -2.25 12.79 12.42
N THR A 430 -2.21 13.91 13.15
CA THR A 430 -2.62 13.93 14.57
C THR A 430 -4.07 14.32 14.80
N SER A 431 -4.69 14.96 13.80
CA SER A 431 -6.07 15.44 13.86
C SER A 431 -6.71 15.35 12.48
N ALA A 432 -7.97 14.92 12.43
CA ALA A 432 -8.73 14.87 11.19
C ALA A 432 -8.91 16.29 10.60
N GLY A 433 -8.83 16.40 9.28
CA GLY A 433 -8.97 17.68 8.58
C GLY A 433 -8.38 17.66 7.18
N SER A 434 -8.40 18.82 6.53
CA SER A 434 -7.81 19.04 5.21
C SER A 434 -6.34 19.37 5.35
N TYR A 435 -5.45 18.50 4.89
CA TYR A 435 -4.01 18.73 4.83
C TYR A 435 -3.67 19.32 3.46
N TYR A 436 -2.61 20.11 3.40
CA TYR A 436 -2.26 20.86 2.18
C TYR A 436 -0.85 20.53 1.71
N ILE A 437 -0.69 20.39 0.41
CA ILE A 437 0.58 20.22 -0.27
C ILE A 437 0.79 21.48 -1.11
N GLU A 438 1.98 22.05 -1.04
CA GLU A 438 2.41 23.19 -1.85
C GLU A 438 3.62 22.75 -2.68
N VAL A 439 3.54 22.96 -3.99
CA VAL A 439 4.68 22.85 -4.91
C VAL A 439 5.05 24.28 -5.32
N GLU A 440 6.20 24.77 -4.89
CA GLU A 440 6.66 26.14 -5.14
C GLU A 440 7.81 26.13 -6.14
N LEU A 441 7.77 27.02 -7.14
CA LEU A 441 8.91 27.28 -8.02
C LEU A 441 9.93 28.19 -7.32
N ASN A 442 11.11 27.65 -7.00
CA ASN A 442 12.19 28.41 -6.39
C ASN A 442 12.99 29.19 -7.45
N THR A 443 12.98 30.52 -7.33
CA THR A 443 13.61 31.44 -8.30
C THR A 443 15.14 31.54 -8.21
N ASP A 444 15.79 30.78 -7.32
CA ASP A 444 17.22 30.91 -7.01
C ASP A 444 18.18 30.44 -8.13
N ALA A 445 17.68 29.86 -9.22
CA ALA A 445 18.49 29.38 -10.35
C ALA A 445 18.34 30.19 -11.66
N GLY A 446 17.76 31.40 -11.63
CA GLY A 446 17.65 32.21 -12.86
C GLY A 446 16.74 31.62 -13.95
N SER A 447 15.97 30.55 -13.64
CA SER A 447 14.90 30.05 -14.49
C SER A 447 13.69 31.00 -14.39
N THR A 448 13.24 31.50 -15.53
CA THR A 448 12.08 32.41 -15.64
C THR A 448 10.89 31.75 -16.34
N LEU A 449 10.91 30.43 -16.55
CA LEU A 449 10.04 29.75 -17.51
C LEU A 449 9.15 28.64 -16.92
N GLY A 450 9.10 28.48 -15.59
CA GLY A 450 8.29 27.44 -14.94
C GLY A 450 8.92 26.05 -15.05
N ASN A 451 8.28 25.03 -14.45
CA ASN A 451 8.71 23.64 -14.57
C ASN A 451 7.50 22.69 -14.63
N SER A 452 7.61 21.62 -15.42
CA SER A 452 6.62 20.54 -15.45
C SER A 452 7.00 19.42 -14.48
N TYR A 453 6.00 18.85 -13.81
CA TYR A 453 6.24 17.79 -12.83
C TYR A 453 5.14 16.73 -12.83
N ALA A 454 5.44 15.63 -12.14
CA ALA A 454 4.46 14.63 -11.76
C ALA A 454 4.45 14.52 -10.24
N LEU A 455 3.26 14.39 -9.66
CA LEU A 455 3.01 14.21 -8.23
C LEU A 455 2.51 12.80 -7.98
N ASP A 456 3.21 12.03 -7.15
CA ASP A 456 2.72 10.77 -6.59
C ASP A 456 2.29 11.01 -5.13
N LEU A 457 1.01 10.79 -4.85
CA LEU A 457 0.41 11.01 -3.54
C LEU A 457 -0.02 9.68 -2.93
N SER A 458 0.59 9.33 -1.81
CA SER A 458 0.31 8.11 -1.05
C SER A 458 -0.35 8.45 0.29
N VAL A 459 -1.50 7.82 0.56
CA VAL A 459 -2.18 7.89 1.85
C VAL A 459 -2.34 6.48 2.39
N THR A 460 -1.75 6.21 3.56
CA THR A 460 -2.00 4.96 4.28
C THR A 460 -2.96 5.26 5.43
N ALA A 461 -4.18 4.73 5.34
CA ALA A 461 -5.18 4.93 6.37
C ALA A 461 -4.75 4.30 7.71
N ALA A 462 -5.09 4.96 8.83
CA ALA A 462 -4.87 4.40 10.16
C ALA A 462 -5.57 3.04 10.28
N PRO A 463 -4.99 2.03 10.96
CA PRO A 463 -5.73 0.84 11.32
C PRO A 463 -6.88 1.21 12.27
N CYS A 464 -8.05 0.63 12.05
CA CYS A 464 -9.19 0.77 12.96
C CYS A 464 -8.80 0.36 14.39
N VAL A 465 -9.22 1.15 15.38
CA VAL A 465 -9.07 0.78 16.79
C VAL A 465 -10.32 0.01 17.22
N ALA A 466 -10.13 -1.29 17.50
CA ALA A 466 -11.16 -2.15 18.05
C ALA A 466 -11.68 -1.62 19.39
N ASP A 467 -12.97 -1.80 19.68
CA ASP A 467 -13.58 -1.30 20.90
C ASP A 467 -13.33 -2.22 22.12
N SER A 468 -13.93 -1.87 23.28
CA SER A 468 -13.71 -2.60 24.52
C SER A 468 -14.46 -3.93 24.64
N TYR A 469 -15.38 -4.22 23.73
CA TYR A 469 -16.19 -5.45 23.71
C TYR A 469 -15.51 -6.58 22.92
N GLU A 470 -14.37 -6.29 22.31
CA GLU A 470 -13.57 -7.25 21.60
C GLU A 470 -12.94 -8.34 22.50
N PRO A 471 -12.89 -9.60 22.05
CA PRO A 471 -13.29 -10.07 20.71
C PRO A 471 -14.78 -10.41 20.61
N ASN A 472 -15.53 -9.78 19.70
CA ASN A 472 -16.93 -10.08 19.43
C ASN A 472 -17.21 -10.27 17.92
N ASN A 473 -16.17 -10.60 17.15
CA ASN A 473 -16.17 -10.59 15.68
C ASN A 473 -17.00 -11.73 15.03
N THR A 474 -17.54 -12.66 15.82
CA THR A 474 -18.30 -13.84 15.35
C THR A 474 -19.49 -14.14 16.26
N LYS A 475 -20.52 -14.81 15.73
CA LYS A 475 -21.68 -15.28 16.54
C LYS A 475 -21.24 -16.09 17.77
N SER A 476 -20.18 -16.90 17.66
CA SER A 476 -19.64 -17.70 18.77
C SER A 476 -18.88 -16.92 19.84
N THR A 477 -18.43 -15.70 19.50
CA THR A 477 -17.73 -14.81 20.42
C THR A 477 -18.58 -13.60 20.80
N ALA A 478 -19.89 -13.65 20.52
CA ALA A 478 -20.79 -12.52 20.73
C ALA A 478 -20.73 -12.00 22.16
N ALA A 479 -20.65 -10.68 22.33
CA ALA A 479 -20.63 -10.05 23.63
C ALA A 479 -22.05 -9.95 24.20
N ALA A 480 -22.26 -10.39 25.44
CA ALA A 480 -23.57 -10.28 26.09
C ALA A 480 -23.95 -8.81 26.34
N ILE A 481 -25.16 -8.42 25.94
CA ILE A 481 -25.75 -7.11 26.20
C ILE A 481 -27.05 -7.26 26.98
N THR A 482 -27.45 -6.17 27.66
CA THR A 482 -28.73 -6.06 28.36
C THR A 482 -29.55 -4.91 27.74
N THR A 483 -30.78 -4.72 28.22
CA THR A 483 -31.54 -3.52 27.87
C THR A 483 -30.81 -2.24 28.29
N GLY A 484 -31.04 -1.16 27.54
CA GLY A 484 -30.43 0.14 27.75
C GLY A 484 -29.42 0.54 26.67
N PHE A 485 -28.53 1.47 27.04
CA PHE A 485 -27.61 2.14 26.12
C PHE A 485 -26.20 1.54 26.20
N THR A 486 -25.73 0.99 25.09
CA THR A 486 -24.36 0.52 24.89
C THR A 486 -23.60 1.54 24.04
N SER A 487 -22.43 1.97 24.52
CA SER A 487 -21.68 3.08 23.93
C SER A 487 -20.20 2.80 23.83
N GLY A 488 -19.49 3.60 23.02
CA GLY A 488 -18.07 3.42 22.78
C GLY A 488 -17.77 2.24 21.84
N LEU A 489 -18.74 1.86 21.00
CA LEU A 489 -18.60 0.81 20.01
C LEU A 489 -17.97 1.37 18.74
N ASN A 490 -17.23 0.55 18.01
CA ASN A 490 -16.58 0.97 16.78
C ASN A 490 -16.48 -0.20 15.79
N SER A 491 -17.29 -0.17 14.73
CA SER A 491 -17.30 -1.26 13.74
C SER A 491 -16.21 -1.03 12.68
N CYS A 492 -15.37 -2.03 12.44
CA CYS A 492 -14.29 -1.97 11.45
C CYS A 492 -14.60 -2.87 10.23
N LEU A 493 -13.98 -2.61 9.07
CA LEU A 493 -14.21 -3.41 7.84
C LEU A 493 -13.93 -4.92 8.00
N SER A 494 -13.00 -5.30 8.88
CA SER A 494 -12.69 -6.70 9.22
C SER A 494 -13.30 -7.17 10.55
N ASP A 495 -14.09 -6.32 11.21
CA ASP A 495 -14.58 -6.47 12.58
C ASP A 495 -16.11 -6.31 12.61
N GLN A 496 -16.82 -7.43 12.48
CA GLN A 496 -18.28 -7.44 12.61
C GLN A 496 -18.65 -7.63 14.07
N ASP A 497 -19.33 -6.67 14.68
CA ASP A 497 -19.64 -6.82 16.09
C ASP A 497 -20.88 -7.70 16.27
N TRP A 498 -20.72 -8.79 17.03
CA TRP A 498 -21.82 -9.65 17.44
C TRP A 498 -22.13 -9.42 18.91
N PHE A 499 -23.40 -9.24 19.22
CA PHE A 499 -23.90 -9.17 20.58
C PHE A 499 -24.95 -10.26 20.80
N SER A 500 -25.09 -10.74 22.03
CA SER A 500 -26.09 -11.73 22.41
C SER A 500 -27.00 -11.21 23.51
N ILE A 501 -28.27 -11.56 23.45
CA ILE A 501 -29.27 -11.23 24.46
C ILE A 501 -30.26 -12.39 24.59
N GLU A 502 -30.68 -12.70 25.80
CA GLU A 502 -31.71 -13.72 26.04
C GLU A 502 -33.09 -13.09 25.89
N LEU A 503 -33.95 -13.72 25.10
CA LEU A 503 -35.35 -13.35 24.94
C LEU A 503 -36.23 -14.55 25.27
N TRP A 504 -37.42 -14.27 25.79
CA TRP A 504 -38.46 -15.27 25.98
C TRP A 504 -39.50 -15.20 24.86
N ALA A 505 -40.22 -16.29 24.63
CA ALA A 505 -41.34 -16.30 23.70
C ALA A 505 -42.33 -15.18 24.05
N GLY A 506 -42.82 -14.45 23.06
CA GLY A 506 -43.65 -13.26 23.23
C GLY A 506 -42.88 -11.95 23.39
N ASP A 507 -41.61 -11.95 23.81
CA ASP A 507 -40.85 -10.72 24.01
C ASP A 507 -40.63 -10.01 22.68
N THR A 508 -40.87 -8.71 22.66
CA THR A 508 -40.55 -7.86 21.52
C THR A 508 -39.27 -7.08 21.80
N ILE A 509 -38.20 -7.44 21.09
CA ILE A 509 -36.95 -6.68 21.09
C ILE A 509 -37.00 -5.57 20.04
N GLU A 510 -36.51 -4.39 20.40
CA GLU A 510 -36.19 -3.30 19.49
C GLU A 510 -34.73 -2.88 19.71
N VAL A 511 -33.99 -2.74 18.61
CA VAL A 511 -32.56 -2.38 18.63
C VAL A 511 -32.33 -1.25 17.64
N ASP A 512 -31.77 -0.15 18.14
CA ASP A 512 -31.38 1.02 17.37
C ASP A 512 -29.85 1.17 17.37
N ALA A 513 -29.24 1.07 16.19
CA ALA A 513 -27.84 1.41 15.97
C ALA A 513 -27.75 2.85 15.46
N ASN A 514 -27.16 3.75 16.26
CA ASN A 514 -27.02 5.17 15.94
C ASN A 514 -25.56 5.51 15.62
N PHE A 515 -25.33 6.22 14.51
CA PHE A 515 -24.01 6.62 14.02
C PHE A 515 -24.06 7.96 13.26
N ALA A 516 -22.91 8.60 13.06
CA ALA A 516 -22.86 9.83 12.27
C ALA A 516 -22.71 9.49 10.77
N PRO A 517 -23.51 10.09 9.86
CA PRO A 517 -23.40 9.82 8.42
C PRO A 517 -22.03 10.14 7.79
N ALA A 518 -21.20 10.91 8.49
CA ALA A 518 -19.84 11.24 8.04
C ALA A 518 -18.82 10.13 8.35
N ASP A 519 -19.12 9.23 9.29
CA ASP A 519 -18.21 8.20 9.78
C ASP A 519 -18.41 6.85 9.05
N GLY A 520 -19.42 6.77 8.18
CA GLY A 520 -19.77 5.60 7.39
C GLY A 520 -21.24 5.20 7.57
N ASP A 521 -21.55 3.98 7.13
CA ASP A 521 -22.90 3.42 7.16
C ASP A 521 -22.87 2.04 7.82
N ILE A 522 -23.69 1.83 8.85
CA ILE A 522 -23.78 0.56 9.59
C ILE A 522 -25.10 -0.11 9.25
N ASP A 523 -25.05 -1.37 8.85
CA ASP A 523 -26.20 -2.25 8.72
C ASP A 523 -26.46 -3.01 10.03
N LEU A 524 -27.73 -3.30 10.32
CA LEU A 524 -28.17 -4.01 11.52
C LEU A 524 -28.92 -5.30 11.17
N TYR A 525 -28.51 -6.41 11.80
CA TYR A 525 -29.11 -7.74 11.60
C TYR A 525 -29.43 -8.38 12.95
N LEU A 526 -30.60 -9.01 13.05
CA LEU A 526 -30.99 -9.83 14.20
C LEU A 526 -31.11 -11.29 13.79
N TYR A 527 -30.55 -12.20 14.57
CA TYR A 527 -30.61 -13.65 14.36
C TYR A 527 -31.18 -14.34 15.59
N ASN A 528 -31.90 -15.45 15.39
CA ASN A 528 -32.16 -16.39 16.50
C ASN A 528 -31.00 -17.41 16.59
N GLU A 529 -31.04 -18.30 17.59
CA GLU A 529 -29.96 -19.26 17.81
C GLU A 529 -29.77 -20.22 16.61
N SER A 530 -30.88 -20.76 16.11
CA SER A 530 -30.94 -21.81 15.09
C SER A 530 -30.75 -21.32 13.65
N SER A 531 -30.93 -20.02 13.38
CA SER A 531 -31.00 -19.49 12.02
C SER A 531 -29.63 -19.10 11.45
N SER A 532 -29.43 -19.47 10.19
CA SER A 532 -28.36 -18.92 9.34
C SER A 532 -28.77 -17.63 8.64
N THR A 533 -30.05 -17.26 8.71
CA THR A 533 -30.64 -16.06 8.11
C THR A 533 -31.15 -15.13 9.20
N ALA A 534 -30.97 -13.83 9.02
CA ALA A 534 -31.49 -12.85 9.96
C ALA A 534 -33.03 -12.93 10.01
N VAL A 535 -33.59 -12.85 11.21
CA VAL A 535 -35.05 -12.79 11.47
C VAL A 535 -35.58 -11.37 11.30
N ALA A 536 -34.73 -10.35 11.48
CA ALA A 536 -35.00 -8.95 11.16
C ALA A 536 -33.72 -8.27 10.66
N THR A 537 -33.86 -7.28 9.78
CA THR A 537 -32.73 -6.55 9.19
C THR A 537 -33.09 -5.10 8.91
N SER A 538 -32.13 -4.21 9.07
CA SER A 538 -32.19 -2.82 8.63
C SER A 538 -30.87 -2.50 7.90
N VAL A 539 -30.98 -2.06 6.64
CA VAL A 539 -29.85 -1.85 5.71
C VAL A 539 -30.01 -0.55 4.92
N SER A 540 -30.39 0.52 5.62
CA SER A 540 -30.62 1.83 5.03
C SER A 540 -29.35 2.70 5.06
N PHE A 541 -29.38 3.85 4.38
CA PHE A 541 -28.30 4.85 4.41
C PHE A 541 -28.56 5.96 5.45
N SER A 542 -29.39 5.68 6.45
CA SER A 542 -29.82 6.68 7.42
C SER A 542 -28.88 6.66 8.64
N SER A 543 -28.84 7.74 9.42
CA SER A 543 -27.98 7.81 10.62
C SER A 543 -28.39 6.85 11.76
N THR A 544 -29.46 6.09 11.55
CA THR A 544 -30.02 5.15 12.52
C THR A 544 -30.53 3.92 11.78
N GLU A 545 -30.08 2.74 12.18
CA GLU A 545 -30.70 1.48 11.76
C GLU A 545 -31.52 0.89 12.90
N SER A 546 -32.73 0.45 12.59
CA SER A 546 -33.70 -0.01 13.60
C SER A 546 -34.30 -1.35 13.20
N VAL A 547 -34.24 -2.33 14.10
CA VAL A 547 -34.94 -3.61 13.95
C VAL A 547 -35.89 -3.82 15.12
N SER A 548 -37.06 -4.41 14.84
CA SER A 548 -38.02 -4.84 15.85
C SER A 548 -38.52 -6.24 15.54
N TYR A 549 -38.58 -7.12 16.55
CA TYR A 549 -38.94 -8.52 16.39
C TYR A 549 -39.55 -9.11 17.66
N THR A 550 -40.65 -9.85 17.53
CA THR A 550 -41.27 -10.62 18.62
C THR A 550 -40.74 -12.06 18.58
N ALA A 551 -40.08 -12.49 19.65
CA ALA A 551 -39.51 -13.82 19.79
C ALA A 551 -40.63 -14.88 19.84
N PRO A 552 -40.66 -15.90 18.96
CA PRO A 552 -41.67 -16.95 19.03
C PRO A 552 -41.33 -18.07 20.04
N GLU A 553 -40.07 -18.18 20.43
CA GLU A 553 -39.52 -19.25 21.28
C GLU A 553 -38.49 -18.64 22.23
N ASP A 554 -38.32 -19.27 23.40
CA ASP A 554 -37.26 -18.91 24.34
C ASP A 554 -35.88 -19.21 23.73
N GLY A 555 -34.92 -18.31 23.92
CA GLY A 555 -33.54 -18.60 23.53
C GLY A 555 -32.62 -17.39 23.46
N THR A 556 -31.40 -17.63 23.00
CA THR A 556 -30.43 -16.56 22.76
C THR A 556 -30.61 -15.98 21.37
N TYR A 557 -30.78 -14.66 21.30
CA TYR A 557 -30.82 -13.87 20.09
C TYR A 557 -29.53 -13.10 19.90
N TYR A 558 -29.16 -12.86 18.65
CA TYR A 558 -27.88 -12.28 18.30
C TYR A 558 -28.07 -11.05 17.42
N VAL A 559 -27.56 -9.91 17.88
CA VAL A 559 -27.47 -8.67 17.13
C VAL A 559 -26.11 -8.66 16.42
N ASN A 560 -26.11 -8.32 15.13
CA ASN A 560 -24.89 -8.17 14.34
C ASN A 560 -24.93 -6.81 13.63
N THR A 561 -23.87 -6.03 13.82
CA THR A 561 -23.63 -4.78 13.09
C THR A 561 -22.54 -4.97 12.03
N ARG A 562 -22.73 -4.39 10.85
CA ARG A 562 -21.75 -4.46 9.74
C ARG A 562 -21.54 -3.12 9.09
N LEU A 563 -20.29 -2.80 8.79
CA LEU A 563 -19.97 -1.62 8.00
C LEU A 563 -20.25 -1.86 6.50
N TYR A 564 -21.03 -0.98 5.87
CA TYR A 564 -21.33 -1.01 4.43
C TYR A 564 -20.18 -0.42 3.59
N GLN A 565 -19.79 -1.08 2.49
CA GLN A 565 -18.49 -0.89 1.84
C GLN A 565 -18.41 0.15 0.69
N ASP A 566 -19.51 0.78 0.26
CA ASP A 566 -19.50 1.58 -0.99
C ASP A 566 -19.26 3.10 -0.84
N LEU A 567 -19.05 3.65 0.37
CA LEU A 567 -18.91 5.10 0.59
C LEU A 567 -17.50 5.59 0.96
N GLY A 568 -16.45 4.91 0.47
CA GLY A 568 -15.08 5.42 0.57
C GLY A 568 -14.53 5.42 2.00
N SER A 569 -14.00 4.27 2.40
CA SER A 569 -12.87 4.12 3.34
C SER A 569 -12.80 5.11 4.51
N VAL A 570 -13.56 4.84 5.58
CA VAL A 570 -13.19 5.27 6.94
C VAL A 570 -12.72 4.00 7.68
N PRO A 571 -11.61 4.04 8.44
CA PRO A 571 -11.07 2.85 9.11
C PRO A 571 -12.05 2.13 10.04
N GLY A 572 -12.95 2.87 10.69
CA GLY A 572 -14.05 2.35 11.50
C GLY A 572 -15.14 3.40 11.72
N ASN A 573 -16.34 2.94 12.07
CA ASN A 573 -17.50 3.78 12.31
C ASN A 573 -17.93 3.68 13.78
N PRO A 574 -17.72 4.74 14.58
CA PRO A 574 -18.19 4.79 15.95
C PRO A 574 -19.70 4.82 16.02
N TYR A 575 -20.28 3.98 16.87
CA TYR A 575 -21.72 3.88 17.01
C TYR A 575 -22.16 3.56 18.44
N THR A 576 -23.47 3.60 18.65
CA THR A 576 -24.11 3.22 19.91
C THR A 576 -25.29 2.30 19.62
N LEU A 577 -25.50 1.32 20.48
CA LEU A 577 -26.69 0.47 20.45
C LEU A 577 -27.62 0.87 21.60
N GLU A 578 -28.86 1.20 21.27
CA GLU A 578 -29.95 1.28 22.23
C GLU A 578 -30.81 0.03 22.06
N THR A 579 -30.96 -0.76 23.12
CA THR A 579 -31.73 -2.01 23.11
C THR A 579 -32.87 -1.93 24.10
N THR A 580 -34.08 -2.14 23.64
CA THR A 580 -35.28 -2.21 24.46
C THR A 580 -35.92 -3.59 24.29
N ILE A 581 -36.44 -4.13 25.39
CA ILE A 581 -37.27 -5.32 25.37
C ILE A 581 -38.61 -4.89 25.97
N THR A 582 -39.67 -5.12 25.21
CA THR A 582 -41.03 -5.10 25.72
C THR A 582 -41.39 -6.55 26.01
N ALA A 583 -41.54 -6.90 27.29
CA ALA A 583 -41.89 -8.25 27.68
C ALA A 583 -43.21 -8.68 27.01
N GLY A 584 -43.22 -9.91 26.51
CA GLY A 584 -44.45 -10.56 26.07
C GLY A 584 -45.18 -11.16 27.26
N ASP A 585 -46.50 -11.00 27.23
CA ASP A 585 -47.40 -11.55 28.23
C ASP A 585 -47.53 -13.07 28.10
N ASP A 586 -47.96 -13.77 29.17
CA ASP A 586 -48.01 -15.23 29.17
C ASP A 586 -49.24 -15.83 28.44
N ALA A 587 -49.32 -17.16 28.37
CA ALA A 587 -50.33 -17.85 27.57
C ALA A 587 -51.75 -17.83 28.18
N LEU A 588 -51.90 -17.47 29.46
CA LEU A 588 -53.16 -17.51 30.20
C LEU A 588 -53.88 -16.16 30.27
N GLU A 589 -53.40 -15.18 29.52
CA GLU A 589 -53.96 -13.84 29.45
C GLU A 589 -55.17 -13.74 28.50
N ASP A 590 -56.10 -12.78 28.67
CA ASP A 590 -56.03 -11.64 29.60
C ASP A 590 -56.56 -12.00 31.02
N ASN A 591 -55.72 -12.09 32.06
CA ASN A 591 -56.10 -12.42 33.44
C ASN A 591 -55.66 -11.40 34.52
N ASP A 592 -55.18 -10.23 34.09
CA ASP A 592 -54.82 -8.99 34.83
C ASP A 592 -55.71 -8.46 35.99
N SER A 593 -56.90 -9.02 36.21
CA SER A 593 -57.82 -8.51 37.25
C SER A 593 -58.76 -9.57 37.78
N ASP A 594 -59.27 -9.38 39.00
CA ASP A 594 -60.27 -10.26 39.59
C ASP A 594 -61.56 -10.43 38.77
N SER A 595 -61.84 -9.49 37.86
CA SER A 595 -62.97 -9.55 36.93
C SER A 595 -62.67 -10.32 35.64
N ALA A 596 -61.38 -10.47 35.30
CA ALA A 596 -60.85 -11.23 34.19
C ALA A 596 -60.30 -12.61 34.62
N ALA A 597 -60.34 -12.90 35.94
CA ALA A 597 -59.72 -14.07 36.52
C ALA A 597 -60.05 -15.37 35.78
N LEU A 598 -59.02 -16.11 35.39
CA LEU A 598 -59.13 -17.35 34.65
C LEU A 598 -59.47 -18.52 35.59
N GLU A 599 -60.31 -19.45 35.17
CA GLU A 599 -60.53 -20.67 35.97
C GLU A 599 -59.21 -21.44 36.12
N ILE A 600 -58.83 -21.83 37.35
CA ILE A 600 -57.57 -22.54 37.58
C ILE A 600 -57.54 -23.81 36.71
N PRO A 601 -56.48 -24.03 35.94
CA PRO A 601 -56.31 -25.30 35.27
C PRO A 601 -56.06 -26.39 36.33
N GLY A 602 -56.77 -27.52 36.26
CA GLY A 602 -56.62 -28.65 37.18
C GLY A 602 -55.31 -29.42 36.99
N TYR A 603 -54.22 -28.75 36.63
CA TYR A 603 -52.91 -29.32 36.36
C TYR A 603 -51.81 -28.31 36.71
N ARG A 604 -50.56 -28.78 36.75
CA ARG A 604 -49.41 -27.91 36.97
C ARG A 604 -49.15 -27.06 35.72
N VAL A 605 -49.22 -25.75 35.87
CA VAL A 605 -48.99 -24.80 34.77
C VAL A 605 -47.58 -24.25 34.87
N ASP A 606 -46.83 -24.38 33.77
CA ASP A 606 -45.47 -23.88 33.63
C ASP A 606 -45.41 -22.63 32.74
N GLY A 607 -44.34 -21.84 32.91
CA GLY A 607 -44.02 -20.75 31.99
C GLY A 607 -44.89 -19.51 32.14
N LEU A 608 -45.61 -19.40 33.26
CA LEU A 608 -46.39 -18.22 33.62
C LEU A 608 -45.47 -17.06 34.02
N ARG A 609 -45.95 -15.83 33.86
CA ARG A 609 -45.16 -14.62 34.06
C ARG A 609 -45.97 -13.54 34.71
N VAL A 610 -45.36 -12.91 35.71
CA VAL A 610 -45.92 -11.75 36.38
C VAL A 610 -44.94 -10.59 36.30
N PHE A 611 -45.43 -9.39 35.96
CA PHE A 611 -44.62 -8.18 35.77
C PHE A 611 -45.16 -6.99 36.56
N THR A 612 -44.46 -5.86 36.50
CA THR A 612 -44.94 -4.64 37.15
C THR A 612 -46.19 -4.14 36.41
N ASN A 613 -47.35 -4.25 37.06
CA ASN A 613 -48.70 -3.95 36.55
C ASN A 613 -49.36 -5.03 35.67
N ASP A 614 -48.80 -6.24 35.58
CA ASP A 614 -49.51 -7.47 35.23
C ASP A 614 -49.72 -8.23 36.53
N GLU A 615 -50.96 -8.35 36.99
CA GLU A 615 -51.28 -9.18 38.15
C GLU A 615 -52.06 -10.38 37.66
N ASP A 616 -51.62 -11.59 37.98
CA ASP A 616 -52.30 -12.76 37.44
C ASP A 616 -53.42 -13.19 38.39
N TRP A 617 -54.67 -13.17 37.89
CA TRP A 617 -55.82 -13.58 38.67
C TRP A 617 -56.38 -14.91 38.16
N TYR A 618 -56.52 -15.85 39.09
CA TYR A 618 -57.21 -17.12 38.86
C TYR A 618 -58.43 -17.26 39.76
N ALA A 619 -59.37 -18.11 39.36
CA ALA A 619 -60.61 -18.37 40.07
C ALA A 619 -60.90 -19.87 40.21
N VAL A 620 -61.48 -20.26 41.33
CA VAL A 620 -61.90 -21.64 41.61
C VAL A 620 -63.22 -21.66 42.35
N GLU A 621 -64.18 -22.44 41.87
CA GLU A 621 -65.44 -22.64 42.60
C GLU A 621 -65.25 -23.70 43.68
N LEU A 622 -65.49 -23.30 44.95
CA LEU A 622 -65.42 -24.21 46.09
C LEU A 622 -66.76 -24.27 46.80
N GLY A 623 -67.18 -25.47 47.20
CA GLY A 623 -68.28 -25.72 48.12
C GLY A 623 -67.84 -25.62 49.58
N VAL A 624 -68.81 -25.49 50.49
CA VAL A 624 -68.51 -25.44 51.94
C VAL A 624 -67.86 -26.77 52.37
N GLY A 625 -66.66 -26.70 52.93
CA GLY A 625 -65.89 -27.85 53.40
C GLY A 625 -64.90 -28.43 52.39
N ASP A 626 -64.86 -27.93 51.17
CA ASP A 626 -63.82 -28.28 50.19
C ASP A 626 -62.49 -27.64 50.61
N THR A 627 -61.38 -28.21 50.16
CA THR A 627 -60.05 -27.66 50.44
C THR A 627 -59.30 -27.31 49.18
N LEU A 628 -58.50 -26.24 49.25
CA LEU A 628 -57.62 -25.76 48.17
C LEU A 628 -56.20 -25.65 48.72
N ALA A 629 -55.22 -26.19 48.01
CA ALA A 629 -53.81 -25.88 48.18
C ALA A 629 -53.30 -25.15 46.92
N VAL A 630 -52.36 -24.24 47.09
CA VAL A 630 -51.72 -23.49 46.00
C VAL A 630 -50.22 -23.42 46.29
N ASN A 631 -49.39 -23.82 45.36
CA ASN A 631 -47.94 -23.73 45.45
C ASN A 631 -47.39 -23.05 44.19
N LEU A 632 -46.58 -22.01 44.39
CA LEU A 632 -45.81 -21.36 43.34
C LEU A 632 -44.34 -21.77 43.48
N ASP A 633 -43.70 -22.15 42.38
CA ASP A 633 -42.26 -22.37 42.29
C ASP A 633 -41.66 -21.33 41.34
N PHE A 634 -40.70 -20.54 41.82
CA PHE A 634 -40.04 -19.49 41.05
C PHE A 634 -38.66 -19.13 41.62
N SER A 635 -37.87 -18.35 40.88
CA SER A 635 -36.55 -17.91 41.31
C SER A 635 -36.60 -16.50 41.90
N HIS A 636 -36.32 -16.35 43.20
CA HIS A 636 -36.19 -15.03 43.83
C HIS A 636 -35.07 -14.17 43.26
N ALA A 637 -34.13 -14.77 42.52
CA ALA A 637 -33.08 -14.02 41.83
C ALA A 637 -33.61 -13.20 40.64
N GLU A 638 -34.78 -13.57 40.09
CA GLU A 638 -35.44 -12.93 38.95
C GLU A 638 -36.47 -11.87 39.43
N GLY A 639 -37.03 -12.04 40.62
CA GLY A 639 -37.91 -11.09 41.31
C GLY A 639 -38.65 -11.77 42.46
N ASP A 640 -39.22 -11.02 43.39
CA ASP A 640 -40.05 -11.59 44.46
C ASP A 640 -41.54 -11.60 44.05
N ILE A 641 -42.23 -12.73 44.23
CA ILE A 641 -43.65 -12.92 43.87
C ILE A 641 -44.46 -13.18 45.14
N ASP A 642 -45.59 -12.49 45.28
CA ASP A 642 -46.55 -12.63 46.36
C ASP A 642 -47.78 -13.45 45.92
N LEU A 643 -48.25 -14.33 46.80
CA LEU A 643 -49.45 -15.16 46.59
C LEU A 643 -50.58 -14.75 47.54
N ASN A 644 -51.75 -14.44 47.00
CA ASN A 644 -52.93 -14.06 47.78
C ASN A 644 -54.15 -14.91 47.43
N LEU A 645 -54.96 -15.29 48.43
CA LEU A 645 -56.23 -16.00 48.26
C LEU A 645 -57.40 -15.18 48.80
N TYR A 646 -58.38 -14.88 47.95
CA TYR A 646 -59.58 -14.13 48.28
C TYR A 646 -60.84 -15.00 48.24
N GLY A 647 -61.82 -14.64 49.07
CA GLY A 647 -63.11 -15.31 49.09
C GLY A 647 -64.09 -14.76 48.06
N PRO A 648 -65.29 -15.34 47.94
CA PRO A 648 -66.34 -14.85 47.05
C PRO A 648 -66.86 -13.46 47.43
N GLY A 649 -66.78 -12.52 46.48
CA GLY A 649 -67.29 -11.14 46.59
C GLY A 649 -68.53 -10.87 45.72
N THR A 650 -69.07 -9.65 45.81
CA THR A 650 -70.17 -9.21 44.91
C THR A 650 -69.59 -8.61 43.64
N GLY A 651 -69.41 -9.43 42.60
CA GLY A 651 -68.92 -9.00 41.28
C GLY A 651 -67.41 -8.96 41.15
N GLY A 652 -66.70 -9.87 41.84
CA GLY A 652 -65.24 -9.97 41.86
C GLY A 652 -64.75 -10.63 43.16
N SER A 653 -63.47 -10.44 43.45
CA SER A 653 -62.82 -10.91 44.68
C SER A 653 -63.44 -10.26 45.93
N GLY A 654 -63.48 -11.04 47.02
CA GLY A 654 -64.03 -10.65 48.31
C GLY A 654 -62.95 -10.19 49.29
N SER A 655 -63.03 -10.63 50.54
CA SER A 655 -61.96 -10.40 51.51
C SER A 655 -60.81 -11.37 51.30
N LEU A 656 -59.58 -10.91 51.52
CA LEU A 656 -58.40 -11.76 51.66
C LEU A 656 -58.63 -12.81 52.77
N LEU A 657 -58.37 -14.07 52.45
CA LEU A 657 -58.59 -15.23 53.30
C LEU A 657 -57.27 -15.83 53.79
N ASP A 658 -56.30 -15.94 52.90
CA ASP A 658 -54.96 -16.48 53.16
C ASP A 658 -53.93 -15.83 52.20
N TYR A 659 -52.64 -15.95 52.50
CA TYR A 659 -51.56 -15.38 51.68
C TYR A 659 -50.21 -16.03 52.02
N SER A 660 -49.27 -15.97 51.07
CA SER A 660 -47.85 -16.28 51.26
C SER A 660 -47.02 -15.16 50.65
N TRP A 661 -46.24 -14.48 51.49
CA TRP A 661 -45.32 -13.39 51.14
C TRP A 661 -43.97 -13.73 51.75
N THR A 662 -43.35 -14.79 51.24
CA THR A 662 -42.08 -15.29 51.76
C THR A 662 -40.95 -14.53 51.08
N SER A 663 -39.72 -14.96 51.30
CA SER A 663 -38.56 -14.36 50.61
C SER A 663 -37.63 -15.49 50.13
N ASP A 664 -38.22 -16.66 49.93
CA ASP A 664 -37.61 -17.89 49.45
C ASP A 664 -38.40 -18.39 48.26
N ASP A 665 -37.77 -19.15 47.37
CA ASP A 665 -38.25 -19.60 46.04
C ASP A 665 -39.61 -20.36 46.00
N ASN A 666 -40.44 -20.30 47.04
CA ASN A 666 -41.67 -21.07 47.13
C ASN A 666 -42.79 -20.39 47.97
N GLU A 667 -43.76 -19.81 47.28
CA GLU A 667 -44.95 -19.22 47.88
C GLU A 667 -46.07 -20.24 47.92
N ASN A 668 -46.59 -20.51 49.12
CA ASN A 668 -47.51 -21.64 49.30
C ASN A 668 -48.63 -21.34 50.29
N ILE A 669 -49.85 -21.69 49.87
CA ILE A 669 -51.02 -21.88 50.71
C ILE A 669 -51.24 -23.39 50.87
N PRO A 670 -50.75 -24.02 51.96
CA PRO A 670 -50.65 -25.48 52.02
C PRO A 670 -52.00 -26.19 52.04
N THR A 671 -53.00 -25.59 52.69
CA THR A 671 -54.39 -26.06 52.69
C THR A 671 -55.30 -24.96 53.26
N TYR A 672 -56.18 -24.41 52.43
CA TYR A 672 -57.34 -23.62 52.83
C TYR A 672 -58.59 -24.51 52.87
N THR A 673 -59.52 -24.29 53.80
CA THR A 673 -60.83 -24.98 53.84
C THR A 673 -61.95 -23.97 53.66
N ALA A 674 -62.74 -24.14 52.60
CA ALA A 674 -63.82 -23.21 52.23
C ALA A 674 -64.92 -23.16 53.30
N THR A 675 -65.13 -21.96 53.87
CA THR A 675 -66.21 -21.72 54.86
C THR A 675 -67.49 -21.17 54.23
N GLN A 676 -67.40 -20.74 52.98
CA GLN A 676 -68.50 -20.23 52.16
C GLN A 676 -68.40 -20.87 50.78
N ALA A 677 -69.54 -21.20 50.16
CA ALA A 677 -69.57 -21.67 48.79
C ALA A 677 -69.48 -20.51 47.79
N GLY A 678 -68.80 -20.74 46.66
CA GLY A 678 -68.67 -19.82 45.52
C GLY A 678 -67.24 -19.69 45.01
N LEU A 679 -67.04 -18.79 44.04
CA LEU A 679 -65.73 -18.50 43.47
C LEU A 679 -64.77 -17.89 44.50
N HIS A 680 -63.66 -18.55 44.70
CA HIS A 680 -62.48 -18.02 45.38
C HIS A 680 -61.48 -17.57 44.32
N TYR A 681 -60.64 -16.60 44.65
CA TYR A 681 -59.71 -16.00 43.70
C TYR A 681 -58.29 -16.10 44.21
N ILE A 682 -57.38 -16.53 43.35
CA ILE A 682 -55.94 -16.51 43.59
C ILE A 682 -55.39 -15.32 42.83
N GLN A 683 -54.52 -14.53 43.47
CA GLN A 683 -53.80 -13.45 42.83
C GLN A 683 -52.31 -13.74 43.00
N VAL A 684 -51.57 -13.66 41.91
CA VAL A 684 -50.11 -13.74 41.85
C VAL A 684 -49.61 -12.36 41.41
N GLU A 685 -48.75 -11.72 42.21
CA GLU A 685 -48.27 -10.36 41.93
C GLU A 685 -46.78 -10.21 42.25
N LEU A 686 -46.07 -9.28 41.59
CA LEU A 686 -44.69 -8.96 41.96
C LEU A 686 -44.63 -8.06 43.21
N TYR A 687 -43.69 -8.35 44.11
CA TYR A 687 -43.38 -7.48 45.24
C TYR A 687 -42.54 -6.26 44.81
N LEU A 688 -43.21 -5.10 44.67
CA LEU A 688 -42.66 -3.86 44.07
C LEU A 688 -41.50 -3.16 44.82
N ASP A 689 -41.05 -3.65 45.97
CA ASP A 689 -40.04 -2.99 46.83
C ASP A 689 -38.62 -3.60 46.67
N ASP A 690 -38.43 -4.64 45.86
CA ASP A 690 -37.11 -5.29 45.64
C ASP A 690 -36.24 -4.58 44.59
N GLY A 691 -36.83 -3.69 43.79
CA GLY A 691 -36.16 -2.96 42.70
C GLY A 691 -36.01 -3.76 41.40
N SER A 692 -36.57 -4.97 41.32
CA SER A 692 -36.75 -5.73 40.09
C SER A 692 -37.87 -5.08 39.26
N GLN A 693 -37.57 -4.73 38.01
CA GLN A 693 -38.59 -4.33 37.02
C GLN A 693 -38.73 -5.37 35.90
N ALA A 694 -38.06 -6.52 36.03
CA ALA A 694 -37.81 -7.42 34.92
C ALA A 694 -38.90 -8.49 34.72
N GLY A 695 -39.89 -8.61 35.62
CA GLY A 695 -40.79 -9.75 35.62
C GLY A 695 -40.19 -10.96 36.33
N ASN A 696 -41.02 -11.92 36.70
CA ASN A 696 -40.54 -13.23 37.13
C ASN A 696 -41.40 -14.34 36.53
N ARG A 697 -40.78 -15.49 36.24
CA ARG A 697 -41.47 -16.70 35.84
C ARG A 697 -41.83 -17.53 37.05
N TYR A 698 -43.03 -18.07 37.04
CA TYR A 698 -43.44 -19.01 38.07
C TYR A 698 -44.17 -20.20 37.46
N GLN A 699 -44.22 -21.25 38.28
CA GLN A 699 -44.98 -22.45 38.02
C GLN A 699 -46.06 -22.53 39.08
N MET A 700 -47.31 -22.71 38.67
CA MET A 700 -48.42 -22.83 39.62
C MET A 700 -48.92 -24.27 39.66
N GLU A 701 -48.94 -24.82 40.86
CA GLU A 701 -49.63 -26.06 41.19
C GLU A 701 -50.78 -25.73 42.16
N THR A 702 -52.00 -26.08 41.78
CA THR A 702 -53.13 -26.04 42.71
C THR A 702 -53.57 -27.47 43.04
N VAL A 703 -54.29 -27.68 44.14
CA VAL A 703 -54.92 -28.97 44.47
C VAL A 703 -56.25 -28.70 45.17
N VAL A 704 -57.36 -29.16 44.57
CA VAL A 704 -58.70 -29.07 45.16
C VAL A 704 -59.16 -30.45 45.59
N ALA A 705 -59.55 -30.58 46.86
CA ALA A 705 -60.22 -31.78 47.35
C ALA A 705 -61.66 -31.43 47.72
N ARG A 706 -62.62 -32.03 47.01
CA ARG A 706 -64.04 -31.78 47.19
C ARG A 706 -64.67 -32.74 48.21
N GLN A 707 -65.63 -32.25 48.98
CA GLN A 707 -66.49 -33.10 49.79
C GLN A 707 -67.43 -33.89 48.88
N ALA A 708 -67.74 -35.14 49.25
CA ALA A 708 -68.68 -35.99 48.49
C ALA A 708 -70.10 -35.41 48.28
N SER A 709 -70.47 -34.36 49.02
CA SER A 709 -71.74 -33.64 48.83
C SER A 709 -71.66 -32.49 47.81
N ASN A 710 -70.47 -32.16 47.32
CA ASN A 710 -70.15 -30.99 46.51
C ASN A 710 -69.53 -31.37 45.15
N TRP A 711 -69.48 -32.66 44.79
CA TRP A 711 -69.04 -33.08 43.45
C TRP A 711 -69.90 -32.42 42.37
N SER A 712 -69.26 -31.74 41.41
CA SER A 712 -69.91 -31.30 40.17
C SER A 712 -70.07 -32.49 39.23
N SER A 713 -70.94 -32.36 38.23
CA SER A 713 -71.09 -33.36 37.17
C SER A 713 -70.13 -33.16 36.00
N ASP A 714 -69.46 -32.00 35.95
CA ASP A 714 -68.64 -31.56 34.81
C ASP A 714 -67.35 -30.94 35.39
N ASP A 715 -66.19 -31.25 34.81
CA ASP A 715 -64.88 -30.65 35.13
C ASP A 715 -64.42 -29.64 34.06
N PHE A 716 -63.17 -29.18 34.12
CA PHE A 716 -62.66 -28.11 33.26
C PHE A 716 -62.39 -28.56 31.81
N PHE A 717 -62.32 -29.87 31.53
CA PHE A 717 -62.11 -30.41 30.20
C PHE A 717 -63.41 -30.65 29.42
N GLU A 718 -64.55 -30.49 30.10
CA GLU A 718 -65.85 -30.70 29.48
C GLU A 718 -66.19 -29.63 28.42
N PRO A 719 -66.77 -30.01 27.26
CA PRO A 719 -67.22 -31.35 26.92
C PRO A 719 -66.09 -32.26 26.39
N ASN A 720 -65.78 -33.37 27.06
CA ASN A 720 -64.83 -34.41 26.62
C ASN A 720 -65.48 -35.82 26.56
N ASP A 721 -66.81 -35.88 26.62
CA ASP A 721 -67.71 -37.05 26.44
C ASP A 721 -67.45 -38.00 25.24
N SER A 722 -66.59 -37.62 24.29
CA SER A 722 -66.37 -38.40 23.06
C SER A 722 -65.00 -38.15 22.46
N GLN A 723 -64.48 -39.14 21.72
CA GLN A 723 -63.21 -39.00 21.00
C GLN A 723 -63.14 -37.75 20.08
N ALA A 724 -64.27 -37.30 19.54
CA ALA A 724 -64.33 -36.12 18.66
C ALA A 724 -64.23 -34.79 19.41
N SER A 725 -64.53 -34.80 20.71
CA SER A 725 -64.44 -33.67 21.63
C SER A 725 -63.31 -33.87 22.65
N ALA A 726 -62.39 -34.82 22.39
CA ALA A 726 -61.33 -35.16 23.31
C ALA A 726 -60.49 -33.94 23.70
N ALA A 727 -60.28 -33.76 24.99
CA ALA A 727 -59.49 -32.69 25.55
C ALA A 727 -58.00 -32.89 25.26
N ALA A 728 -57.30 -31.86 24.79
CA ALA A 728 -55.87 -31.94 24.56
C ALA A 728 -55.12 -32.03 25.90
N VAL A 729 -54.25 -33.03 26.04
CA VAL A 729 -53.38 -33.25 27.19
C VAL A 729 -51.94 -33.44 26.73
N ASP A 730 -51.00 -33.27 27.66
CA ASP A 730 -49.56 -33.40 27.45
C ASP A 730 -48.92 -34.20 28.60
N GLU A 731 -47.60 -34.34 28.62
CA GLU A 731 -46.84 -35.02 29.69
C GLU A 731 -46.94 -34.27 31.04
N THR A 732 -48.04 -34.44 31.76
CA THR A 732 -48.33 -33.71 33.01
C THR A 732 -49.28 -34.50 33.92
N TYR A 733 -49.39 -34.05 35.16
CA TYR A 733 -50.33 -34.53 36.16
C TYR A 733 -51.61 -33.66 36.20
N TYR A 734 -52.76 -34.28 35.96
CA TYR A 734 -54.09 -33.67 36.02
C TYR A 734 -54.85 -34.16 37.25
N TRP A 735 -55.59 -33.28 37.91
CA TRP A 735 -56.39 -33.59 39.10
C TRP A 735 -57.65 -32.72 39.13
N GLY A 736 -58.57 -33.07 40.03
CA GLY A 736 -59.87 -32.38 40.10
C GLY A 736 -60.79 -32.71 38.92
N LEU A 737 -60.45 -33.77 38.18
CA LEU A 737 -61.27 -34.35 37.13
C LEU A 737 -62.44 -35.10 37.75
N THR A 738 -63.58 -35.12 37.07
CA THR A 738 -64.80 -35.76 37.57
C THR A 738 -65.36 -36.72 36.55
N ALA A 739 -65.94 -37.82 37.00
CA ALA A 739 -66.72 -38.72 36.16
C ALA A 739 -68.08 -39.02 36.81
N SER A 740 -69.16 -38.96 36.03
CA SER A 740 -70.54 -39.25 36.45
C SER A 740 -71.26 -40.30 35.59
N SER A 741 -71.72 -41.37 36.24
CA SER A 741 -72.58 -42.41 35.62
C SER A 741 -73.90 -41.92 35.00
N SER A 742 -74.30 -40.65 35.16
CA SER A 742 -75.62 -40.12 34.77
C SER A 742 -75.62 -39.11 33.62
N SER A 743 -74.49 -38.47 33.33
CA SER A 743 -74.33 -37.46 32.29
C SER A 743 -72.96 -37.40 31.63
N ASP A 744 -71.93 -37.97 32.26
CA ASP A 744 -70.51 -37.79 31.95
C ASP A 744 -69.77 -39.12 32.26
N ALA A 745 -70.00 -40.11 31.40
CA ALA A 745 -69.57 -41.50 31.67
C ALA A 745 -68.27 -41.88 30.95
N GLU A 746 -67.77 -41.03 30.05
CA GLU A 746 -66.62 -41.26 29.20
C GLU A 746 -65.83 -39.96 29.03
N ASP A 747 -64.64 -39.90 29.61
CA ASP A 747 -63.71 -38.79 29.44
C ASP A 747 -62.65 -39.14 28.40
N TRP A 748 -62.64 -38.41 27.29
CA TRP A 748 -61.66 -38.60 26.23
C TRP A 748 -60.59 -37.51 26.27
N TYR A 749 -59.33 -37.92 26.22
CA TYR A 749 -58.17 -37.04 26.10
C TYR A 749 -57.39 -37.34 24.82
N ALA A 750 -56.77 -36.33 24.23
CA ALA A 750 -55.96 -36.42 23.01
C ALA A 750 -54.53 -35.96 23.28
N ILE A 751 -53.55 -36.73 22.81
CA ILE A 751 -52.12 -36.46 23.02
C ILE A 751 -51.32 -36.70 21.74
N GLU A 752 -50.35 -35.84 21.45
CA GLU A 752 -49.43 -36.02 20.32
C GLU A 752 -48.19 -36.77 20.79
N LEU A 753 -47.85 -37.87 20.10
CA LEU A 753 -46.67 -38.67 20.41
C LEU A 753 -45.82 -38.88 19.16
N ASP A 754 -44.52 -39.03 19.35
CA ASP A 754 -43.56 -39.33 18.30
C ASP A 754 -43.26 -40.84 18.18
N ALA A 755 -42.84 -41.26 16.98
CA ALA A 755 -42.53 -42.66 16.71
C ALA A 755 -41.36 -43.16 17.58
N GLY A 756 -41.67 -44.02 18.57
CA GLY A 756 -40.70 -44.57 19.51
C GLY A 756 -40.98 -44.21 20.97
N ASP A 757 -41.84 -43.22 21.21
CA ASP A 757 -42.22 -42.77 22.56
C ASP A 757 -42.95 -43.87 23.31
N THR A 758 -42.65 -44.00 24.60
CA THR A 758 -43.36 -44.86 25.53
C THR A 758 -44.19 -44.03 26.49
N ILE A 759 -45.51 -44.04 26.32
CA ILE A 759 -46.43 -43.38 27.23
C ILE A 759 -46.74 -44.29 28.43
N ASN A 760 -46.75 -43.73 29.63
CA ASN A 760 -47.28 -44.34 30.84
C ASN A 760 -48.42 -43.45 31.35
N VAL A 761 -49.56 -44.06 31.65
CA VAL A 761 -50.72 -43.32 32.19
C VAL A 761 -51.16 -44.04 33.45
N ASP A 762 -51.15 -43.33 34.57
CA ASP A 762 -51.69 -43.78 35.84
C ASP A 762 -52.98 -42.98 36.15
N LEU A 763 -54.10 -43.68 36.27
CA LEU A 763 -55.38 -43.14 36.71
C LEU A 763 -55.51 -43.41 38.21
N LEU A 764 -55.77 -42.37 39.02
CA LEU A 764 -55.90 -42.49 40.47
C LEU A 764 -57.30 -42.08 40.93
N PHE A 765 -57.99 -42.95 41.65
CA PHE A 765 -59.31 -42.67 42.21
C PHE A 765 -59.63 -43.53 43.45
N GLN A 766 -60.83 -43.33 44.03
CA GLN A 766 -61.32 -44.12 45.16
C GLN A 766 -62.54 -44.97 44.76
N ASP A 767 -62.36 -46.30 44.67
CA ASP A 767 -63.39 -47.28 44.27
C ASP A 767 -64.68 -47.29 45.07
N ASN A 768 -64.64 -46.77 46.29
CA ASN A 768 -65.77 -46.85 47.20
C ASN A 768 -67.00 -46.06 46.70
N ASN A 769 -66.83 -45.23 45.67
CA ASN A 769 -67.87 -44.42 45.05
C ASN A 769 -68.29 -45.01 43.69
N VAL A 770 -67.36 -45.05 42.73
CA VAL A 770 -67.51 -45.50 41.34
C VAL A 770 -66.20 -46.18 40.91
N ASP A 771 -66.30 -47.19 40.05
CA ASP A 771 -65.18 -47.93 39.44
C ASP A 771 -64.91 -47.32 38.05
N LEU A 772 -63.67 -46.88 37.80
CA LEU A 772 -63.24 -46.29 36.53
C LEU A 772 -62.29 -47.23 35.79
N ASP A 773 -62.43 -47.27 34.47
CA ASP A 773 -61.63 -48.09 33.57
C ASP A 773 -60.76 -47.17 32.67
N LEU A 774 -59.56 -47.64 32.29
CA LEU A 774 -58.59 -46.87 31.51
C LEU A 774 -58.26 -47.57 30.18
N GLU A 775 -58.41 -46.86 29.06
CA GLU A 775 -58.00 -47.33 27.73
C GLU A 775 -57.10 -46.32 27.01
N PHE A 776 -56.20 -46.83 26.17
CA PHE A 776 -55.38 -46.02 25.26
C PHE A 776 -55.57 -46.46 23.83
N HIS A 777 -55.78 -45.49 22.94
CA HIS A 777 -56.30 -45.68 21.60
C HIS A 777 -55.42 -44.99 20.56
N SER A 778 -55.29 -45.63 19.41
CA SER A 778 -55.07 -44.92 18.15
C SER A 778 -56.40 -44.35 17.64
N SER A 779 -56.37 -43.60 16.53
CA SER A 779 -57.60 -43.14 15.85
C SER A 779 -58.62 -44.23 15.47
N THR A 780 -58.25 -45.53 15.49
CA THR A 780 -59.16 -46.61 15.06
C THR A 780 -59.17 -47.87 15.93
N SER A 781 -58.31 -47.97 16.94
CA SER A 781 -58.19 -49.17 17.76
C SER A 781 -57.58 -48.90 19.13
N ILE A 782 -58.05 -49.63 20.14
CA ILE A 782 -57.42 -49.77 21.46
C ILE A 782 -56.03 -50.41 21.28
N LEU A 783 -55.03 -49.79 21.87
CA LEU A 783 -53.64 -50.23 21.92
C LEU A 783 -53.31 -50.87 23.27
N ALA A 784 -53.76 -50.26 24.37
CA ALA A 784 -53.62 -50.78 25.73
C ALA A 784 -54.90 -50.53 26.55
N SER A 785 -55.15 -51.34 27.57
CA SER A 785 -56.24 -51.10 28.52
C SER A 785 -55.97 -51.73 29.89
N SER A 786 -56.58 -51.14 30.91
CA SER A 786 -56.56 -51.60 32.29
C SER A 786 -57.97 -51.56 32.85
N TYR A 787 -58.52 -52.74 33.16
CA TYR A 787 -59.83 -52.90 33.78
C TYR A 787 -59.67 -53.60 35.12
N SER A 788 -59.84 -52.83 36.17
CA SER A 788 -59.54 -53.18 37.53
C SER A 788 -60.85 -53.23 38.34
N SER A 789 -60.76 -53.57 39.63
CA SER A 789 -61.86 -53.35 40.59
C SER A 789 -61.26 -52.96 41.94
N THR A 790 -60.08 -52.37 41.84
CA THR A 790 -59.20 -51.89 42.90
C THR A 790 -58.78 -50.50 42.50
N ASN A 791 -58.65 -49.60 43.49
CA ASN A 791 -58.24 -48.23 43.23
C ASN A 791 -57.04 -48.20 42.28
N ASN A 792 -57.16 -47.34 41.27
CA ASN A 792 -56.13 -46.99 40.31
C ASN A 792 -55.91 -48.01 39.19
N GLU A 793 -55.66 -47.47 38.00
CA GLU A 793 -55.44 -48.16 36.75
C GLU A 793 -54.15 -47.62 36.19
N SER A 794 -53.43 -48.46 35.46
CA SER A 794 -52.15 -48.08 34.89
C SER A 794 -51.95 -48.76 33.56
N ILE A 795 -51.45 -48.02 32.60
CA ILE A 795 -51.08 -48.53 31.27
C ILE A 795 -49.69 -48.02 30.88
N SER A 796 -49.04 -48.77 30.01
CA SER A 796 -47.75 -48.41 29.42
C SER A 796 -47.71 -48.96 27.99
N GLU A 797 -47.45 -48.10 27.00
CA GLU A 797 -47.46 -48.49 25.59
C GLU A 797 -46.42 -47.71 24.78
N THR A 798 -45.70 -48.37 23.88
CA THR A 798 -44.74 -47.72 22.97
C THR A 798 -45.36 -47.55 21.59
N VAL A 799 -45.48 -46.30 21.12
CA VAL A 799 -46.07 -46.02 19.81
C VAL A 799 -45.07 -46.22 18.67
N THR A 800 -45.56 -46.63 17.51
CA THR A 800 -44.71 -46.98 16.34
C THR A 800 -44.72 -45.95 15.22
N SER A 801 -45.56 -44.92 15.34
CA SER A 801 -45.73 -43.85 14.37
C SER A 801 -46.09 -42.56 15.08
N SER A 802 -45.55 -41.43 14.63
CA SER A 802 -45.92 -40.12 15.16
C SER A 802 -47.36 -39.76 14.81
N GLY A 803 -48.05 -39.06 15.71
CA GLY A 803 -49.38 -38.47 15.53
C GLY A 803 -50.24 -38.49 16.79
N THR A 804 -51.52 -38.15 16.64
CA THR A 804 -52.48 -38.08 17.74
C THR A 804 -52.95 -39.46 18.21
N TYR A 805 -52.89 -39.68 19.53
CA TYR A 805 -53.46 -40.81 20.25
C TYR A 805 -54.47 -40.33 21.30
N TYR A 806 -55.24 -41.25 21.87
CA TYR A 806 -56.31 -40.91 22.80
C TYR A 806 -56.28 -41.75 24.07
N ILE A 807 -56.56 -41.13 25.20
CA ILE A 807 -56.80 -41.79 26.49
C ILE A 807 -58.30 -41.72 26.74
N LEU A 808 -58.89 -42.81 27.20
CA LEU A 808 -60.28 -42.89 27.62
C LEU A 808 -60.33 -43.32 29.09
N VAL A 809 -60.96 -42.50 29.93
CA VAL A 809 -61.38 -42.87 31.28
C VAL A 809 -62.91 -43.10 31.23
N GLU A 810 -63.37 -44.29 31.58
CA GLU A 810 -64.81 -44.61 31.50
C GLU A 810 -65.37 -45.15 32.81
N VAL A 811 -66.62 -44.80 33.12
CA VAL A 811 -67.36 -45.33 34.27
C VAL A 811 -67.86 -46.74 33.96
N TRP A 812 -67.49 -47.72 34.78
CA TRP A 812 -67.90 -49.10 34.54
C TRP A 812 -69.44 -49.28 34.57
N LEU A 813 -69.97 -49.93 33.52
CA LEU A 813 -71.39 -50.06 33.11
C LEU A 813 -72.44 -50.53 34.16
N LEU A 814 -72.04 -50.87 35.39
CA LEU A 814 -72.96 -51.26 36.48
C LEU A 814 -72.76 -50.46 37.78
N ALA A 815 -71.84 -49.49 37.81
CA ALA A 815 -71.68 -48.55 38.90
C ALA A 815 -72.71 -47.41 38.81
N SER A 816 -73.09 -46.83 39.96
CA SER A 816 -73.96 -45.65 40.01
C SER A 816 -73.44 -44.69 41.07
N GLY A 817 -73.07 -43.50 40.65
CA GLY A 817 -72.44 -42.47 41.48
C GLY A 817 -71.62 -41.52 40.62
N ASP A 818 -70.95 -40.61 41.32
CA ASP A 818 -69.98 -39.66 40.78
C ASP A 818 -68.67 -39.87 41.55
N THR A 819 -67.52 -39.62 40.93
CA THR A 819 -66.22 -39.66 41.61
C THR A 819 -65.29 -38.61 41.02
N ASP A 820 -64.39 -38.10 41.86
CA ASP A 820 -63.21 -37.37 41.39
C ASP A 820 -62.11 -38.38 41.04
N TYR A 821 -61.25 -38.02 40.09
CA TYR A 821 -60.03 -38.77 39.76
C TYR A 821 -58.87 -37.85 39.37
N GLU A 822 -57.69 -38.45 39.27
CA GLU A 822 -56.44 -37.81 38.87
C GLU A 822 -55.82 -38.63 37.73
N LEU A 823 -55.17 -37.98 36.77
CA LEU A 823 -54.56 -38.59 35.60
C LEU A 823 -53.10 -38.15 35.50
N ASP A 824 -52.15 -39.07 35.73
CA ASP A 824 -50.71 -38.85 35.58
C ASP A 824 -50.25 -39.37 34.22
N VAL A 825 -49.77 -38.49 33.34
CA VAL A 825 -49.31 -38.83 31.98
C VAL A 825 -47.81 -38.60 31.87
N GLN A 826 -47.05 -39.64 31.53
CA GLN A 826 -45.58 -39.61 31.40
C GLN A 826 -45.13 -40.15 30.04
N ILE A 827 -44.11 -39.54 29.41
CA ILE A 827 -43.59 -39.92 28.10
C ILE A 827 -42.08 -40.21 28.22
N GLN A 828 -41.63 -41.37 27.71
CA GLN A 828 -40.23 -41.82 27.77
C GLN A 828 -39.62 -42.14 26.42
#